data_AF-A0A078SW89-F1
#
_entry.id   AF-A0A078SW89-F1
#
_cell.length_a   1.000
_cell.length_b   1.000
_cell.length_c   1.000
_cell.angle_alpha   90.00
_cell.angle_beta   90.00
_cell.angle_gamma   90.00
#
_symmetry.space_group_name_H-M   'P 1'
#
loop_
_entity.id
_entity.type
_entity.pdbx_description
1 polymer ?
#
loop_
_entity_poly.entity_id
_entity_poly.type
_entity_poly.pdbx_seq_one_letter_code
_entity_poly.pdbx_strand_id
1 'polypeptide(L)'
;MKIRFILIAVCFLFSLPGQADEGMWMLGNLNKQTRQTMKELGLQMSVNKLYNTKRPSLKDAVVSFGGFCSGVVVSGDGLVFTNHHCGFSSIQQHSSVEHDYLKDGFVARNLSEELPNPELYVRFLLHQQDVTRRVLGAVKPDMNESERTSVVDSVMLVIGEEVSRKDSTLIGIVDAYYGGNEFWLSVYRDYNDVRLVFAPPSSVGKFGWDTDNWVWPRHTGDFAVFRIYAGKDNRPADYSPDNVPYHPEYVAPISLDGYREGSFCMTMGYPGSTERYLSSFGIEEMMTTTNQAQIDVRGVKQAIWKREMDSRDSIRIKYASKYDESSNYWKNSIGVNRTIKKLHVLDKKRAMETELRRWIQQTPEEREHLLHLFSDLELNYKSRRDAYRARAYFAESFLNGPELVQLALSILNFDFEGEEKTVVANLKAIVEKYANLDLGIDKEVFTALLKEYRSQVDSTYLPELYQTIATEYGGNERTYVDSLYARSELTTPRGLKRFLEQDTTYQIYNDPAINLGIDLITKLFEMNMQVQQASGEIERNERLFNSAVRRMYASRNFYPDANSTMRLSFGTVCGYAPFDGAEYDYYTTAKGILEKVRAHAGDVDFEVQPELLSLLSSGDFGRYADEKGEMNVCFISNNDITGGNSGSAMFNAKGELLGLAFDGNWEAMSSDILYEPKMQRTIGVDVRYILFMIEKYGKAGNLIQELKLANP
;
A
#
# COMPACT_ATOMS: atom_id res chain seq x y z
N MET A 1 40.66 -36.65 57.43
CA MET A 1 39.97 -36.97 56.16
C MET A 1 38.47 -36.82 56.35
N LYS A 2 37.84 -35.85 55.69
CA LYS A 2 36.45 -35.88 55.22
C LYS A 2 36.21 -34.62 54.39
N ILE A 3 36.19 -34.83 53.08
CA ILE A 3 35.91 -33.88 52.01
C ILE A 3 34.49 -33.35 52.21
N ARG A 4 34.32 -32.02 52.24
CA ARG A 4 33.00 -31.37 52.12
C ARG A 4 32.95 -30.67 50.76
N PHE A 5 32.10 -31.23 49.89
CA PHE A 5 31.66 -30.63 48.64
C PHE A 5 31.01 -29.27 48.92
N ILE A 6 31.51 -28.22 48.26
CA ILE A 6 30.81 -26.95 48.11
C ILE A 6 30.08 -27.03 46.77
N LEU A 7 28.75 -27.17 46.83
CA LEU A 7 27.88 -26.99 45.67
C LEU A 7 27.76 -25.48 45.44
N ILE A 8 28.46 -24.96 44.43
CA ILE A 8 28.18 -23.63 43.87
C ILE A 8 27.02 -23.81 42.90
N ALA A 9 25.81 -23.43 43.33
CA ALA A 9 24.68 -23.26 42.43
C ALA A 9 24.94 -22.00 41.58
N VAL A 10 25.42 -22.21 40.36
CA VAL A 10 25.45 -21.17 39.32
C VAL A 10 24.01 -20.93 38.89
N CYS A 11 23.40 -19.88 39.43
CA CYS A 11 22.17 -19.31 38.88
C CYS A 11 22.49 -18.74 37.50
N PHE A 12 22.34 -19.56 36.46
CA PHE A 12 22.12 -19.08 35.11
C PHE A 12 20.80 -18.31 35.10
N LEU A 13 20.88 -16.98 35.27
CA LEU A 13 19.86 -16.06 34.79
C LEU A 13 19.85 -16.19 33.27
N PHE A 14 19.03 -17.13 32.77
CA PHE A 14 18.56 -17.07 31.40
C PHE A 14 17.70 -15.81 31.28
N SER A 15 18.31 -14.73 30.78
CA SER A 15 17.56 -13.64 30.16
C SER A 15 16.79 -14.29 29.01
N LEU A 16 15.48 -14.45 29.17
CA LEU A 16 14.61 -14.68 28.02
C LEU A 16 14.90 -13.53 27.04
N PRO A 17 15.28 -13.80 25.78
CA PRO A 17 15.35 -12.73 24.80
C PRO A 17 13.97 -12.10 24.76
N GLY A 18 13.89 -10.79 25.04
CA GLY A 18 12.66 -10.03 24.87
C GLY A 18 12.15 -10.33 23.48
N GLN A 19 10.96 -10.93 23.39
CA GLN A 19 10.32 -11.13 22.10
C GLN A 19 10.06 -9.74 21.52
N ALA A 20 10.48 -9.53 20.28
CA ALA A 20 10.08 -8.34 19.54
C ALA A 20 8.55 -8.29 19.45
N ASP A 21 7.96 -7.11 19.65
CA ASP A 21 6.52 -6.94 19.62
C ASP A 21 6.06 -6.82 18.15
N GLU A 22 5.36 -7.86 17.68
CA GLU A 22 4.52 -7.78 16.49
C GLU A 22 3.54 -6.60 16.60
N GLY A 23 3.18 -5.99 15.47
CA GLY A 23 2.05 -5.07 15.38
C GLY A 23 2.34 -3.66 14.90
N MET A 24 1.24 -3.00 14.55
CA MET A 24 1.16 -1.65 13.99
C MET A 24 0.39 -0.73 14.94
N TRP A 25 1.12 -0.10 15.85
CA TRP A 25 0.59 0.57 17.04
C TRP A 25 0.12 2.01 16.76
N MET A 26 -0.98 2.42 17.41
CA MET A 26 -1.44 3.81 17.35
C MET A 26 -0.60 4.70 18.27
N LEU A 27 0.09 5.70 17.71
CA LEU A 27 1.00 6.55 18.46
C LEU A 27 0.30 7.34 19.58
N GLY A 28 -0.92 7.83 19.31
CA GLY A 28 -1.74 8.55 20.28
C GLY A 28 -2.24 7.68 21.45
N ASN A 29 -2.13 6.35 21.34
CA ASN A 29 -2.71 5.39 22.30
C ASN A 29 -1.73 4.25 22.68
N LEU A 30 -0.42 4.52 22.73
CA LEU A 30 0.55 3.53 23.19
C LEU A 30 0.34 3.19 24.67
N ASN A 31 -0.02 1.93 24.94
CA ASN A 31 -0.24 1.45 26.31
C ASN A 31 1.07 1.22 27.07
N LYS A 32 0.95 0.92 28.38
CA LYS A 32 2.11 0.75 29.28
C LYS A 32 3.04 -0.37 28.85
N GLN A 33 2.50 -1.49 28.39
CA GLN A 33 3.29 -2.65 27.96
C GLN A 33 4.13 -2.30 26.73
N THR A 34 3.51 -1.74 25.69
CA THR A 34 4.17 -1.30 24.46
C THR A 34 5.32 -0.33 24.75
N ARG A 35 5.09 0.67 25.61
CA ARG A 35 6.13 1.63 26.02
C ARG A 35 7.29 0.97 26.76
N GLN A 36 7.01 -0.05 27.56
CA GLN A 36 8.02 -0.79 28.30
C GLN A 36 8.86 -1.64 27.33
N THR A 37 8.23 -2.37 26.40
CA THR A 37 8.95 -3.18 25.41
C THR A 37 9.87 -2.34 24.54
N MET A 38 9.41 -1.18 24.05
CA MET A 38 10.27 -0.26 23.29
C MET A 38 11.55 0.12 24.06
N LYS A 39 11.41 0.39 25.37
CA LYS A 39 12.54 0.73 26.24
C LYS A 39 13.47 -0.46 26.45
N GLU A 40 12.92 -1.65 26.63
CA GLU A 40 13.68 -2.91 26.79
C GLU A 40 14.46 -3.27 25.51
N LEU A 41 13.89 -2.99 24.34
CA LEU A 41 14.55 -3.14 23.04
C LEU A 41 15.59 -2.05 22.76
N GLY A 42 15.69 -1.03 23.62
CA GLY A 42 16.77 -0.04 23.57
C GLY A 42 16.40 1.34 23.06
N LEU A 43 15.10 1.71 23.01
CA LEU A 43 14.70 3.10 22.72
C LEU A 43 15.37 4.08 23.70
N GLN A 44 16.10 5.05 23.17
CA GLN A 44 16.84 6.05 23.96
C GLN A 44 16.07 7.37 24.07
N MET A 45 15.27 7.71 23.06
CA MET A 45 14.41 8.89 23.12
C MET A 45 13.19 8.68 24.03
N SER A 46 12.66 9.78 24.58
CA SER A 46 11.39 9.73 25.29
C SER A 46 10.24 9.43 24.33
N VAL A 47 9.33 8.54 24.71
CA VAL A 47 8.10 8.23 23.94
C VAL A 47 7.28 9.49 23.63
N ASN A 48 7.30 10.51 24.50
CA ASN A 48 6.59 11.77 24.26
C ASN A 48 7.17 12.60 23.10
N LYS A 49 8.37 12.25 22.60
CA LYS A 49 8.95 12.82 21.38
C LYS A 49 8.50 12.09 20.11
N LEU A 50 7.84 10.94 20.22
CA LEU A 50 7.24 10.24 19.07
C LEU A 50 5.95 10.93 18.64
N TYR A 51 5.09 11.24 19.61
CA TYR A 51 3.80 11.89 19.38
C TYR A 51 3.50 12.89 20.50
N ASN A 52 3.25 14.15 20.11
CA ASN A 52 2.81 15.21 21.01
C ASN A 52 1.87 16.17 20.27
N THR A 53 0.79 16.59 20.92
CA THR A 53 -0.20 17.50 20.31
C THR A 53 0.10 18.98 20.55
N LYS A 54 1.09 19.31 21.39
CA LYS A 54 1.41 20.67 21.81
C LYS A 54 2.81 21.14 21.42
N ARG A 55 3.70 20.22 21.07
CA ARG A 55 5.09 20.48 20.72
C ARG A 55 5.47 19.65 19.51
N PRO A 56 6.37 20.15 18.64
CA PRO A 56 6.91 19.36 17.55
C PRO A 56 7.51 18.03 18.04
N SER A 57 7.20 16.98 17.31
CA SER A 57 7.53 15.58 17.61
C SER A 57 7.82 14.83 16.30
N LEU A 58 8.26 13.57 16.40
CA LEU A 58 8.65 12.79 15.23
C LEU A 58 7.49 12.56 14.24
N LYS A 59 6.25 12.47 14.73
CA LYS A 59 5.04 12.40 13.88
C LYS A 59 4.97 13.55 12.87
N ASP A 60 5.50 14.73 13.23
CA ASP A 60 5.36 15.96 12.45
C ASP A 60 6.32 15.99 11.24
N ALA A 61 7.27 15.04 11.17
CA ALA A 61 8.06 14.81 9.97
C ALA A 61 7.56 13.62 9.13
N VAL A 62 6.68 12.75 9.64
CA VAL A 62 6.17 11.60 8.89
C VAL A 62 4.85 11.95 8.25
N VAL A 63 4.73 11.69 6.95
CA VAL A 63 3.59 12.12 6.15
C VAL A 63 2.96 10.98 5.39
N SER A 64 1.67 11.09 5.10
CA SER A 64 1.03 10.31 4.05
C SER A 64 1.33 11.00 2.72
N PHE A 65 1.85 10.24 1.77
CA PHE A 65 2.24 10.72 0.44
C PHE A 65 1.20 10.21 -0.58
N GLY A 66 0.42 11.13 -1.14
CA GLY A 66 -0.67 10.83 -2.08
C GLY A 66 -1.83 10.01 -1.52
N GLY A 67 -1.86 9.71 -0.22
CA GLY A 67 -2.88 8.87 0.42
C GLY A 67 -2.63 7.37 0.35
N PHE A 68 -1.65 6.92 -0.44
CA PHE A 68 -1.35 5.50 -0.68
C PHE A 68 0.05 5.07 -0.24
N CYS A 69 0.96 6.03 -0.02
CA CYS A 69 2.31 5.81 0.47
C CYS A 69 2.58 6.64 1.73
N SER A 70 3.78 6.45 2.26
CA SER A 70 4.37 7.24 3.34
C SER A 70 5.56 8.07 2.82
N GLY A 71 5.97 9.05 3.61
CA GLY A 71 7.18 9.83 3.36
C GLY A 71 7.71 10.50 4.62
N VAL A 72 8.88 11.11 4.52
CA VAL A 72 9.54 11.79 5.64
C VAL A 72 10.19 13.10 5.25
N VAL A 73 9.90 14.15 6.04
CA VAL A 73 10.46 15.49 5.89
C VAL A 73 11.85 15.55 6.50
N VAL A 74 12.84 15.87 5.67
CA VAL A 74 14.28 15.77 5.98
C VAL A 74 15.06 17.09 5.89
N SER A 75 14.40 18.17 5.50
CA SER A 75 15.00 19.51 5.43
C SER A 75 14.12 20.62 5.98
N GLY A 76 14.74 21.76 6.25
CA GLY A 76 14.05 22.99 6.68
C GLY A 76 13.21 23.66 5.59
N ASP A 77 13.42 23.30 4.32
CA ASP A 77 12.66 23.83 3.17
C ASP A 77 11.77 22.74 2.54
N GLY A 78 11.35 21.76 3.34
CA GLY A 78 10.24 20.87 2.99
C GLY A 78 10.59 19.72 2.04
N LEU A 79 11.86 19.30 1.94
CA LEU A 79 12.23 18.08 1.23
C LEU A 79 11.61 16.86 1.91
N VAL A 80 10.98 16.02 1.09
CA VAL A 80 10.37 14.75 1.47
C VAL A 80 11.08 13.62 0.77
N PHE A 81 11.57 12.65 1.54
CA PHE A 81 11.99 11.36 1.01
C PHE A 81 10.81 10.39 1.02
N THR A 82 10.61 9.68 -0.08
CA THR A 82 9.68 8.56 -0.24
C THR A 82 10.32 7.52 -1.17
N ASN A 83 9.62 6.45 -1.51
CA ASN A 83 10.12 5.44 -2.44
C ASN A 83 10.02 5.90 -3.90
N HIS A 84 10.90 5.36 -4.75
CA HIS A 84 10.86 5.56 -6.20
C HIS A 84 9.53 5.06 -6.75
N HIS A 85 9.05 3.89 -6.29
CA HIS A 85 7.77 3.36 -6.74
C HIS A 85 6.56 4.19 -6.27
N CYS A 86 6.66 4.93 -5.15
CA CYS A 86 5.63 5.87 -4.71
C CYS A 86 5.56 7.12 -5.58
N GLY A 87 6.72 7.61 -6.04
CA GLY A 87 6.82 8.72 -6.99
C GLY A 87 6.69 8.31 -8.46
N PHE A 88 6.48 7.02 -8.76
CA PHE A 88 6.65 6.48 -10.09
C PHE A 88 5.66 7.03 -11.11
N SER A 89 4.41 7.23 -10.70
CA SER A 89 3.39 7.87 -11.54
C SER A 89 3.78 9.31 -11.89
N SER A 90 4.33 10.07 -10.94
CA SER A 90 4.85 11.42 -11.19
C SER A 90 6.06 11.40 -12.14
N ILE A 91 7.01 10.48 -11.95
CA ILE A 91 8.16 10.33 -12.85
C ILE A 91 7.71 9.97 -14.26
N GLN A 92 6.75 9.05 -14.38
CA GLN A 92 6.18 8.61 -15.66
C GLN A 92 5.41 9.75 -16.35
N GLN A 93 4.63 10.54 -15.62
CA GLN A 93 3.87 11.68 -16.14
C GLN A 93 4.78 12.73 -16.79
N HIS A 94 5.98 12.94 -16.24
CA HIS A 94 6.96 13.87 -16.80
C HIS A 94 7.86 13.24 -17.88
N SER A 95 7.79 11.93 -18.09
CA SER A 95 8.64 11.22 -19.04
C SER A 95 8.09 11.27 -20.46
N SER A 96 9.00 11.32 -21.43
CA SER A 96 8.74 11.26 -22.86
C SER A 96 9.86 10.48 -23.57
N VAL A 97 9.74 10.26 -24.88
CA VAL A 97 10.84 9.63 -25.64
C VAL A 97 12.06 10.57 -25.68
N GLU A 98 11.84 11.88 -25.70
CA GLU A 98 12.88 12.92 -25.69
C GLU A 98 13.52 13.12 -24.31
N HIS A 99 12.72 12.98 -23.24
CA HIS A 99 13.14 13.13 -21.84
C HIS A 99 12.62 11.95 -21.02
N ASP A 100 13.34 10.82 -21.04
CA ASP A 100 12.92 9.59 -20.38
C ASP A 100 13.42 9.53 -18.93
N TYR A 101 12.74 10.25 -18.02
CA TYR A 101 13.11 10.26 -16.60
C TYR A 101 12.97 8.90 -15.92
N LEU A 102 12.19 7.97 -16.48
CA LEU A 102 12.15 6.58 -16.00
C LEU A 102 13.50 5.89 -16.24
N LYS A 103 14.09 6.07 -17.42
CA LYS A 103 15.36 5.45 -17.80
C LYS A 103 16.57 6.17 -17.24
N ASP A 104 16.55 7.50 -17.29
CA ASP A 104 17.73 8.35 -17.04
C ASP A 104 17.72 9.00 -15.65
N GLY A 105 16.59 8.94 -14.94
CA GLY A 105 16.39 9.65 -13.67
C GLY A 105 16.15 11.15 -13.89
N PHE A 106 15.97 11.87 -12.78
CA PHE A 106 15.70 13.30 -12.78
C PHE A 106 16.44 14.00 -11.64
N VAL A 107 16.97 15.21 -11.89
CA VAL A 107 17.64 16.04 -10.89
C VAL A 107 17.34 17.52 -11.14
N ALA A 108 16.60 18.15 -10.24
CA ALA A 108 16.44 19.60 -10.22
C ALA A 108 17.71 20.26 -9.65
N ARG A 109 18.32 21.18 -10.40
CA ARG A 109 19.51 21.93 -9.97
C ARG A 109 19.18 23.14 -9.11
N ASN A 110 17.94 23.61 -9.18
CA ASN A 110 17.42 24.74 -8.41
C ASN A 110 15.88 24.64 -8.30
N LEU A 111 15.27 25.48 -7.46
CA LEU A 111 13.83 25.46 -7.19
C LEU A 111 12.96 25.62 -8.45
N SER A 112 13.43 26.36 -9.46
CA SER A 112 12.65 26.58 -10.69
C SER A 112 12.63 25.39 -11.64
N GLU A 113 13.51 24.41 -11.43
CA GLU A 113 13.55 23.15 -12.19
C GLU A 113 12.69 22.06 -11.55
N GLU A 114 12.21 22.23 -10.32
CA GLU A 114 11.38 21.23 -9.63
C GLU A 114 10.02 21.10 -10.32
N LEU A 115 9.65 19.87 -10.68
CA LEU A 115 8.50 19.61 -11.57
C LEU A 115 7.20 19.52 -10.77
N PRO A 116 6.20 20.37 -11.02
CA PRO A 116 4.89 20.29 -10.36
C PRO A 116 4.16 18.99 -10.70
N ASN A 117 3.53 18.35 -9.71
CA ASN A 117 2.75 17.13 -9.91
C ASN A 117 1.29 17.42 -9.56
N PRO A 118 0.42 17.63 -10.57
CA PRO A 118 -1.01 17.78 -10.34
C PRO A 118 -1.57 16.59 -9.56
N GLU A 119 -2.54 16.84 -8.67
CA GLU A 119 -3.25 15.82 -7.87
C GLU A 119 -2.42 15.12 -6.78
N LEU A 120 -1.09 15.28 -6.78
CA LEU A 120 -0.26 14.81 -5.70
C LEU A 120 -0.35 15.75 -4.49
N TYR A 121 -0.61 15.18 -3.32
CA TYR A 121 -0.62 15.90 -2.05
C TYR A 121 0.21 15.18 -0.99
N VAL A 122 0.59 15.94 0.04
CA VAL A 122 1.21 15.41 1.25
C VAL A 122 0.34 15.76 2.45
N ARG A 123 0.05 14.77 3.30
CA ARG A 123 -0.87 14.88 4.44
C ARG A 123 -0.14 14.68 5.77
N PHE A 124 -0.25 15.67 6.65
CA PHE A 124 0.30 15.65 8.01
C PHE A 124 -0.76 15.28 9.04
N LEU A 125 -0.44 14.35 9.95
CA LEU A 125 -1.28 14.06 11.12
C LEU A 125 -1.08 15.10 12.23
N LEU A 126 -2.12 15.85 12.56
CA LEU A 126 -2.09 16.81 13.66
C LEU A 126 -2.38 16.14 15.01
N HIS A 127 -3.49 15.41 15.11
CA HIS A 127 -3.82 14.63 16.30
C HIS A 127 -4.86 13.54 16.02
N GLN A 128 -4.99 12.61 16.97
CA GLN A 128 -6.01 11.57 17.01
C GLN A 128 -6.85 11.67 18.29
N GLN A 129 -8.12 11.28 18.20
CA GLN A 129 -9.07 11.30 19.31
C GLN A 129 -10.00 10.08 19.25
N ASP A 130 -10.19 9.41 20.39
CA ASP A 130 -11.21 8.37 20.54
C ASP A 130 -12.60 9.00 20.50
N VAL A 131 -13.41 8.58 19.53
CA VAL A 131 -14.81 8.99 19.34
C VAL A 131 -15.78 7.82 19.44
N THR A 132 -15.31 6.66 19.91
CA THR A 132 -16.07 5.40 20.00
C THR A 132 -17.40 5.59 20.70
N ARG A 133 -17.41 6.27 21.86
CA ARG A 133 -18.65 6.52 22.62
C ARG A 133 -19.66 7.34 21.83
N ARG A 134 -19.20 8.31 21.05
CA ARG A 134 -20.07 9.19 20.25
C ARG A 134 -20.68 8.42 19.08
N VAL A 135 -19.87 7.62 18.39
CA VAL A 135 -20.32 6.78 17.27
C VAL A 135 -21.29 5.70 17.75
N LEU A 136 -20.86 4.87 18.72
CA LEU A 136 -21.67 3.76 19.22
C LEU A 136 -22.90 4.22 20.03
N GLY A 137 -22.94 5.46 20.52
CA GLY A 137 -24.12 6.01 21.20
C GLY A 137 -25.35 6.17 20.30
N ALA A 138 -25.17 6.16 18.97
CA ALA A 138 -26.27 6.18 18.01
C ALA A 138 -26.78 4.77 17.62
N VAL A 139 -25.99 3.72 17.91
CA VAL A 139 -26.32 2.34 17.58
C VAL A 139 -27.33 1.79 18.59
N LYS A 140 -28.41 1.18 18.10
CA LYS A 140 -29.45 0.54 18.93
C LYS A 140 -29.36 -0.99 18.85
N PRO A 141 -29.72 -1.73 19.91
CA PRO A 141 -29.59 -3.19 19.93
C PRO A 141 -30.43 -3.95 18.89
N ASP A 142 -31.50 -3.34 18.38
CA ASP A 142 -32.46 -3.92 17.43
C ASP A 142 -32.11 -3.66 15.95
N MET A 143 -31.07 -2.87 15.68
CA MET A 143 -30.62 -2.59 14.31
C MET A 143 -30.02 -3.84 13.66
N ASN A 144 -30.38 -4.09 12.40
CA ASN A 144 -29.62 -5.00 11.55
C ASN A 144 -28.28 -4.37 11.13
N GLU A 145 -27.39 -5.15 10.50
CA GLU A 145 -26.06 -4.64 10.17
C GLU A 145 -26.09 -3.48 9.17
N SER A 146 -26.97 -3.52 8.17
CA SER A 146 -27.09 -2.42 7.20
C SER A 146 -27.56 -1.11 7.85
N GLU A 147 -28.51 -1.19 8.80
CA GLU A 147 -28.97 -0.03 9.58
C GLU A 147 -27.86 0.48 10.49
N ARG A 148 -27.14 -0.43 11.16
CA ARG A 148 -26.01 -0.09 12.02
C ARG A 148 -24.94 0.65 11.23
N THR A 149 -24.51 0.12 10.09
CA THR A 149 -23.50 0.72 9.22
C THR A 149 -23.94 2.11 8.76
N SER A 150 -25.19 2.26 8.28
CA SER A 150 -25.73 3.56 7.86
C SER A 150 -25.69 4.62 8.97
N VAL A 151 -26.04 4.23 10.21
CA VAL A 151 -26.02 5.13 11.37
C VAL A 151 -24.59 5.48 11.79
N VAL A 152 -23.69 4.48 11.83
CA VAL A 152 -22.28 4.66 12.14
C VAL A 152 -21.63 5.62 11.14
N ASP A 153 -21.81 5.39 9.84
CA ASP A 153 -21.26 6.21 8.76
C ASP A 153 -21.77 7.66 8.84
N SER A 154 -23.06 7.83 9.11
CA SER A 154 -23.67 9.16 9.29
C SER A 154 -23.02 9.93 10.45
N VAL A 155 -22.76 9.27 11.58
CA VAL A 155 -22.12 9.93 12.73
C VAL A 155 -20.64 10.21 12.47
N MET A 156 -19.94 9.29 11.80
CA MET A 156 -18.55 9.47 11.38
C MET A 156 -18.40 10.69 10.46
N LEU A 157 -19.28 10.83 9.46
CA LEU A 157 -19.32 11.98 8.57
C LEU A 157 -19.53 13.29 9.33
N VAL A 158 -20.52 13.35 10.23
CA VAL A 158 -20.80 14.55 11.03
C VAL A 158 -19.60 14.94 11.89
N ILE A 159 -18.92 13.98 12.51
CA ILE A 159 -17.70 14.24 13.31
C ILE A 159 -16.57 14.81 12.42
N GLY A 160 -16.38 14.25 11.21
CA GLY A 160 -15.40 14.74 10.25
C GLY A 160 -15.69 16.18 9.80
N GLU A 161 -16.93 16.47 9.40
CA GLU A 161 -17.36 17.80 8.96
C GLU A 161 -17.20 18.88 10.03
N GLU A 162 -17.38 18.53 11.31
CA GLU A 162 -17.16 19.47 12.42
C GLU A 162 -15.71 19.99 12.49
N VAL A 163 -14.74 19.23 11.99
CA VAL A 163 -13.34 19.67 11.90
C VAL A 163 -13.21 20.74 10.82
N SER A 164 -13.63 20.45 9.59
CA SER A 164 -13.53 21.38 8.46
C SER A 164 -14.41 22.62 8.61
N ARG A 165 -15.54 22.54 9.35
CA ARG A 165 -16.36 23.71 9.71
C ARG A 165 -15.67 24.66 10.69
N LYS A 166 -14.78 24.16 11.55
CA LYS A 166 -14.02 25.00 12.49
C LYS A 166 -12.80 25.63 11.82
N ASP A 167 -12.14 24.89 10.93
CA ASP A 167 -11.02 25.36 10.13
C ASP A 167 -11.05 24.63 8.79
N SER A 168 -11.33 25.35 7.72
CA SER A 168 -11.46 24.80 6.37
C SER A 168 -10.14 24.28 5.79
N THR A 169 -9.01 24.54 6.44
CA THR A 169 -7.70 23.98 6.08
C THR A 169 -7.43 22.62 6.72
N LEU A 170 -8.35 22.14 7.58
CA LEU A 170 -8.23 20.86 8.27
C LEU A 170 -9.23 19.84 7.74
N ILE A 171 -8.81 18.59 7.77
CA ILE A 171 -9.60 17.45 7.34
C ILE A 171 -9.76 16.50 8.52
N GLY A 172 -11.00 16.23 8.92
CA GLY A 172 -11.34 15.24 9.95
C GLY A 172 -11.80 13.94 9.29
N ILE A 173 -11.14 12.83 9.62
CA ILE A 173 -11.53 11.49 9.16
C ILE A 173 -11.73 10.60 10.37
N VAL A 174 -12.90 9.96 10.46
CA VAL A 174 -13.15 8.95 11.48
C VAL A 174 -12.98 7.59 10.84
N ASP A 175 -12.15 6.75 11.44
CA ASP A 175 -11.89 5.39 10.97
C ASP A 175 -12.36 4.36 11.99
N ALA A 176 -12.80 3.20 11.49
CA ALA A 176 -13.14 2.04 12.29
C ALA A 176 -11.89 1.22 12.65
N TYR A 177 -11.83 0.74 13.89
CA TYR A 177 -10.76 -0.08 14.44
C TYR A 177 -11.35 -1.36 15.03
N TYR A 178 -10.57 -2.44 15.03
CA TYR A 178 -10.96 -3.76 15.55
C TYR A 178 -12.29 -4.27 14.98
N GLY A 179 -12.45 -4.24 13.65
CA GLY A 179 -13.69 -4.66 12.97
C GLY A 179 -14.91 -3.77 13.27
N GLY A 180 -14.71 -2.49 13.61
CA GLY A 180 -15.79 -1.57 13.96
C GLY A 180 -16.28 -1.68 15.41
N ASN A 181 -15.44 -2.20 16.30
CA ASN A 181 -15.65 -2.15 17.76
C ASN A 181 -15.16 -0.84 18.38
N GLU A 182 -14.25 -0.12 17.72
CA GLU A 182 -13.70 1.17 18.16
C GLU A 182 -13.65 2.17 16.99
N PHE A 183 -13.69 3.47 17.28
CA PHE A 183 -13.69 4.53 16.28
C PHE A 183 -12.80 5.69 16.72
N TRP A 184 -11.89 6.11 15.84
CA TRP A 184 -10.97 7.20 16.14
C TRP A 184 -11.02 8.26 15.04
N LEU A 185 -11.13 9.52 15.46
CA LEU A 185 -10.97 10.69 14.62
C LEU A 185 -9.48 10.98 14.47
N SER A 186 -9.01 11.08 13.23
CA SER A 186 -7.72 11.66 12.88
C SER A 186 -7.94 13.03 12.22
N VAL A 187 -7.22 14.04 12.70
CA VAL A 187 -7.25 15.40 12.15
C VAL A 187 -5.97 15.66 11.38
N TYR A 188 -6.13 16.06 10.13
CA TYR A 188 -5.07 16.20 9.15
C TYR A 188 -4.98 17.62 8.59
N ARG A 189 -3.84 17.91 7.96
CA ARG A 189 -3.63 19.04 7.07
C ARG A 189 -2.91 18.58 5.81
N ASP A 190 -3.43 18.95 4.65
CA ASP A 190 -2.91 18.55 3.35
C ASP A 190 -2.22 19.72 2.67
N TYR A 191 -1.15 19.44 1.92
CA TYR A 191 -0.47 20.38 1.03
C TYR A 191 -0.52 19.84 -0.40
N ASN A 192 -1.06 20.62 -1.33
CA ASN A 192 -1.44 20.18 -2.67
C ASN A 192 -0.43 20.61 -3.77
N ASP A 193 0.65 21.30 -3.41
CA ASP A 193 1.74 21.65 -4.32
C ASP A 193 2.99 20.86 -3.91
N VAL A 194 3.16 19.70 -4.53
CA VAL A 194 4.26 18.76 -4.25
C VAL A 194 5.05 18.54 -5.53
N ARG A 195 6.32 18.93 -5.53
CA ARG A 195 7.14 18.97 -6.75
C ARG A 195 8.24 17.91 -6.72
N LEU A 196 8.50 17.29 -7.87
CA LEU A 196 9.57 16.30 -8.02
C LEU A 196 10.92 17.02 -8.03
N VAL A 197 11.86 16.55 -7.22
CA VAL A 197 13.19 17.16 -7.04
C VAL A 197 14.29 16.23 -7.52
N PHE A 198 14.19 14.94 -7.18
CA PHE A 198 15.17 13.94 -7.55
C PHE A 198 14.52 12.57 -7.72
N ALA A 199 14.88 11.86 -8.77
CA ALA A 199 14.61 10.44 -8.93
C ALA A 199 15.87 9.75 -9.51
N PRO A 200 16.36 8.66 -8.91
CA PRO A 200 17.37 7.85 -9.57
C PRO A 200 16.76 7.18 -10.82
N PRO A 201 17.58 6.72 -11.79
CA PRO A 201 17.07 5.94 -12.91
C PRO A 201 16.43 4.64 -12.41
N SER A 202 15.50 4.07 -13.20
CA SER A 202 14.81 2.82 -12.84
C SER A 202 15.78 1.65 -12.60
N SER A 203 16.91 1.60 -13.29
CA SER A 203 18.01 0.64 -13.04
C SER A 203 18.57 0.68 -11.60
N VAL A 204 18.27 1.71 -10.83
CA VAL A 204 18.58 1.85 -9.40
C VAL A 204 17.29 1.80 -8.58
N GLY A 205 16.31 2.64 -8.93
CA GLY A 205 15.04 2.80 -8.21
C GLY A 205 14.17 1.55 -8.17
N LYS A 206 14.37 0.62 -9.12
CA LYS A 206 13.69 -0.66 -9.22
C LYS A 206 14.63 -1.77 -9.73
N PHE A 207 15.92 -1.71 -9.40
CA PHE A 207 16.89 -2.77 -9.72
C PHE A 207 16.37 -4.16 -9.33
N GLY A 208 16.39 -5.09 -10.28
CA GLY A 208 15.84 -6.45 -10.19
C GLY A 208 14.33 -6.56 -10.43
N TRP A 209 13.62 -5.43 -10.54
CA TRP A 209 12.20 -5.27 -10.87
C TRP A 209 11.28 -6.47 -10.50
N ASP A 210 10.66 -7.12 -11.48
CA ASP A 210 9.69 -8.19 -11.27
C ASP A 210 10.35 -9.42 -10.63
N THR A 211 11.60 -9.72 -10.98
CA THR A 211 12.36 -10.86 -10.44
C THR A 211 12.59 -10.71 -8.93
N ASP A 212 13.15 -9.58 -8.52
CA ASP A 212 13.52 -9.30 -7.14
C ASP A 212 12.34 -8.86 -6.28
N ASN A 213 11.21 -8.37 -6.82
CA ASN A 213 10.08 -7.87 -6.02
C ASN A 213 9.65 -8.86 -4.91
N TRP A 214 9.41 -8.41 -3.67
CA TRP A 214 9.18 -9.24 -2.47
C TRP A 214 10.33 -10.17 -2.03
N VAL A 215 11.53 -10.11 -2.62
CA VAL A 215 12.67 -11.00 -2.30
C VAL A 215 13.74 -10.29 -1.47
N TRP A 216 14.32 -11.03 -0.51
CA TRP A 216 15.60 -10.72 0.13
C TRP A 216 16.60 -11.86 -0.19
N PRO A 217 17.90 -11.60 -0.46
CA PRO A 217 18.62 -10.31 -0.43
C PRO A 217 18.23 -9.31 -1.52
N ARG A 218 18.12 -8.02 -1.16
CA ARG A 218 17.71 -6.93 -2.06
C ARG A 218 18.79 -5.87 -2.23
N HIS A 219 18.87 -5.26 -3.41
CA HIS A 219 19.90 -4.28 -3.78
C HIS A 219 19.34 -3.05 -4.50
N THR A 220 18.09 -2.68 -4.18
CA THR A 220 17.35 -1.63 -4.87
C THR A 220 17.49 -0.31 -4.13
N GLY A 221 17.89 0.74 -4.84
CA GLY A 221 17.88 2.12 -4.34
C GLY A 221 16.51 2.75 -4.46
N ASP A 222 15.50 2.15 -3.80
CA ASP A 222 14.09 2.54 -3.96
C ASP A 222 13.77 3.84 -3.22
N PHE A 223 14.12 4.98 -3.82
CA PHE A 223 13.82 6.29 -3.29
C PHE A 223 13.53 7.33 -4.38
N ALA A 224 12.72 8.33 -4.04
CA ALA A 224 12.55 9.56 -4.78
C ALA A 224 12.45 10.73 -3.78
N VAL A 225 12.74 11.93 -4.26
CA VAL A 225 12.73 13.15 -3.46
C VAL A 225 11.75 14.14 -4.08
N PHE A 226 10.88 14.65 -3.22
CA PHE A 226 9.92 15.70 -3.54
C PHE A 226 10.12 16.89 -2.60
N ARG A 227 9.51 18.02 -2.95
CA ARG A 227 9.43 19.19 -2.08
C ARG A 227 8.00 19.64 -1.93
N ILE A 228 7.61 19.92 -0.69
CA ILE A 228 6.33 20.53 -0.37
C ILE A 228 6.43 22.04 -0.57
N TYR A 229 5.48 22.62 -1.29
CA TYR A 229 5.31 24.06 -1.45
C TYR A 229 4.06 24.53 -0.70
N ALA A 230 4.10 25.79 -0.30
CA ALA A 230 3.05 26.45 0.47
C ALA A 230 2.85 27.90 -0.02
N GLY A 231 1.75 28.50 0.41
CA GLY A 231 1.56 29.95 0.29
C GLY A 231 2.63 30.72 1.07
N LYS A 232 2.76 32.02 0.81
CA LYS A 232 3.77 32.89 1.47
C LYS A 232 3.62 32.99 3.00
N ASP A 233 2.47 32.57 3.53
CA ASP A 233 2.16 32.45 4.96
C ASP A 233 2.42 31.04 5.52
N ASN A 234 3.12 30.19 4.75
CA ASN A 234 3.42 28.79 5.04
C ASN A 234 2.17 27.89 5.18
N ARG A 235 1.02 28.32 4.64
CA ARG A 235 -0.23 27.53 4.66
C ARG A 235 -0.40 26.70 3.39
N PRO A 236 -1.22 25.63 3.44
CA PRO A 236 -1.63 24.90 2.26
C PRO A 236 -2.13 25.81 1.15
N ALA A 237 -1.65 25.55 -0.06
CA ALA A 237 -2.10 26.20 -1.28
C ALA A 237 -2.11 25.17 -2.41
N ASP A 238 -3.04 25.35 -3.35
CA ASP A 238 -2.95 24.69 -4.65
C ASP A 238 -1.73 25.25 -5.42
N TYR A 239 -1.31 24.55 -6.47
CA TYR A 239 -0.16 24.96 -7.27
C TYR A 239 -0.24 26.43 -7.72
N SER A 240 0.84 27.16 -7.47
CA SER A 240 1.08 28.49 -8.00
C SER A 240 2.58 28.69 -8.26
N PRO A 241 2.97 29.37 -9.34
CA PRO A 241 4.37 29.76 -9.54
C PRO A 241 4.91 30.67 -8.42
N ASP A 242 4.03 31.34 -7.66
CA ASP A 242 4.40 32.21 -6.54
C ASP A 242 4.53 31.48 -5.19
N ASN A 243 4.17 30.19 -5.13
CA ASN A 243 4.34 29.39 -3.92
C ASN A 243 5.83 29.25 -3.59
N VAL A 244 6.11 29.14 -2.29
CA VAL A 244 7.47 29.01 -1.75
C VAL A 244 7.64 27.66 -1.07
N PRO A 245 8.88 27.16 -0.90
CA PRO A 245 9.13 25.96 -0.11
C PRO A 245 8.46 26.02 1.27
N TYR A 246 7.80 24.93 1.66
CA TYR A 246 7.18 24.78 2.97
C TYR A 246 8.24 24.65 4.06
N HIS A 247 8.09 25.40 5.14
CA HIS A 247 8.92 25.30 6.33
C HIS A 247 8.22 24.44 7.41
N PRO A 248 8.68 23.20 7.66
CA PRO A 248 8.02 22.29 8.59
C PRO A 248 8.27 22.65 10.06
N GLU A 249 7.33 22.27 10.93
CA GLU A 249 7.50 22.42 12.39
C GLU A 249 8.55 21.47 12.98
N TYR A 250 8.80 20.35 12.31
CA TYR A 250 9.81 19.35 12.70
C TYR A 250 10.52 18.79 11.46
N VAL A 251 11.83 18.55 11.61
CA VAL A 251 12.67 17.92 10.59
C VAL A 251 13.35 16.71 11.19
N ALA A 252 13.16 15.55 10.55
CA ALA A 252 13.81 14.31 10.93
C ALA A 252 15.34 14.42 10.76
N PRO A 253 16.15 14.24 11.82
CA PRO A 253 17.59 14.18 11.66
C PRO A 253 17.99 12.88 10.94
N ILE A 254 19.03 12.91 10.12
CA ILE A 254 19.55 11.76 9.38
C ILE A 254 20.83 11.26 10.03
N SER A 255 20.95 9.94 10.22
CA SER A 255 22.14 9.31 10.79
C SER A 255 23.07 8.80 9.70
N LEU A 256 24.38 9.06 9.84
CA LEU A 256 25.44 8.43 9.04
C LEU A 256 26.16 7.31 9.81
N ASP A 257 25.81 7.11 11.10
CA ASP A 257 26.47 6.14 11.98
C ASP A 257 26.17 4.67 11.58
N GLY A 258 25.20 4.45 10.71
CA GLY A 258 24.74 3.13 10.29
C GLY A 258 24.03 2.36 11.40
N TYR A 259 24.07 1.04 11.29
CA TYR A 259 23.42 0.10 12.19
C TYR A 259 24.21 -1.21 12.24
N ARG A 260 23.93 -2.03 13.26
CA ARG A 260 24.46 -3.39 13.40
C ARG A 260 23.33 -4.32 13.79
N GLU A 261 23.57 -5.62 13.71
CA GLU A 261 22.61 -6.60 14.22
C GLU A 261 22.23 -6.31 15.68
N GLY A 262 20.94 -6.38 15.98
CA GLY A 262 20.36 -6.05 17.28
C GLY A 262 20.14 -4.55 17.54
N SER A 263 20.55 -3.64 16.64
CA SER A 263 20.21 -2.23 16.76
C SER A 263 18.70 -2.01 16.77
N PHE A 264 18.19 -1.22 17.73
CA PHE A 264 16.78 -0.81 17.76
C PHE A 264 16.41 -0.10 16.46
N CYS A 265 15.29 -0.51 15.87
CA CYS A 265 14.71 0.09 14.69
C CYS A 265 13.20 0.25 14.86
N MET A 266 12.67 1.42 14.53
CA MET A 266 11.23 1.66 14.46
C MET A 266 10.83 2.22 13.10
N THR A 267 9.70 1.76 12.59
CA THR A 267 9.13 2.21 11.32
C THR A 267 7.85 2.99 11.61
N MET A 268 7.74 4.20 11.05
CA MET A 268 6.55 5.05 11.14
C MET A 268 6.02 5.40 9.76
N GLY A 269 4.72 5.21 9.56
CA GLY A 269 4.03 5.55 8.32
C GLY A 269 2.57 5.11 8.33
N TYR A 270 2.00 4.89 7.15
CA TYR A 270 0.57 4.74 6.91
C TYR A 270 0.27 3.36 6.31
N PRO A 271 0.34 2.26 7.09
CA PRO A 271 -0.04 0.95 6.61
C PRO A 271 -1.49 0.95 6.12
N GLY A 272 -1.70 0.41 4.92
CA GLY A 272 -2.96 0.37 4.20
C GLY A 272 -3.99 -0.52 4.88
N SER A 273 -3.80 -1.85 4.83
CA SER A 273 -4.76 -2.81 5.38
C SER A 273 -4.10 -4.08 5.87
N THR A 274 -4.60 -4.63 6.98
CA THR A 274 -4.30 -5.99 7.45
C THR A 274 -5.58 -6.68 7.89
N GLU A 275 -5.55 -8.01 8.04
CA GLU A 275 -6.69 -8.86 8.40
C GLU A 275 -6.30 -9.84 9.52
N ARG A 276 -5.66 -9.32 10.59
CA ARG A 276 -5.10 -10.09 11.72
C ARG A 276 -6.14 -10.89 12.48
N TYR A 277 -7.36 -10.38 12.50
CA TYR A 277 -8.47 -10.91 13.28
C TYR A 277 -9.53 -11.60 12.42
N LEU A 278 -9.26 -11.80 11.12
CA LEU A 278 -10.17 -12.50 10.22
C LEU A 278 -10.27 -13.99 10.60
N SER A 279 -11.48 -14.53 10.55
CA SER A 279 -11.71 -15.96 10.76
C SER A 279 -11.07 -16.82 9.66
N SER A 280 -10.89 -18.11 9.94
CA SER A 280 -10.39 -19.09 8.98
C SER A 280 -11.29 -19.22 7.75
N PHE A 281 -12.59 -18.95 7.90
CA PHE A 281 -13.54 -18.89 6.79
C PHE A 281 -13.24 -17.72 5.85
N GLY A 282 -13.00 -16.53 6.42
CA GLY A 282 -12.64 -15.34 5.65
C GLY A 282 -11.30 -15.48 4.95
N ILE A 283 -10.31 -16.08 5.61
CA ILE A 283 -9.00 -16.36 5.00
C ILE A 283 -9.15 -17.35 3.83
N GLU A 284 -9.95 -18.40 3.99
CA GLU A 284 -10.21 -19.38 2.92
C GLU A 284 -10.94 -18.73 1.73
N GLU A 285 -11.94 -17.88 1.98
CA GLU A 285 -12.60 -17.10 0.93
C GLU A 285 -11.60 -16.18 0.22
N MET A 286 -10.80 -15.39 0.94
CA MET A 286 -9.79 -14.49 0.37
C MET A 286 -8.86 -15.24 -0.59
N MET A 287 -8.33 -16.39 -0.17
CA MET A 287 -7.42 -17.20 -0.97
C MET A 287 -8.06 -17.71 -2.26
N THR A 288 -9.30 -18.18 -2.17
CA THR A 288 -10.00 -18.89 -3.24
C THR A 288 -10.84 -17.98 -4.13
N THR A 289 -11.05 -16.72 -3.74
CA THR A 289 -11.82 -15.73 -4.50
C THR A 289 -10.91 -14.60 -4.99
N THR A 290 -10.73 -13.54 -4.21
CA THR A 290 -9.98 -12.32 -4.60
C THR A 290 -8.57 -12.63 -5.07
N ASN A 291 -7.78 -13.37 -4.28
CA ASN A 291 -6.39 -13.66 -4.64
C ASN A 291 -6.33 -14.50 -5.91
N GLN A 292 -7.18 -15.51 -6.05
CA GLN A 292 -7.19 -16.36 -7.23
C GLN A 292 -7.64 -15.62 -8.49
N ALA A 293 -8.65 -14.75 -8.39
CA ALA A 293 -9.10 -13.91 -9.50
C ALA A 293 -7.98 -12.96 -9.97
N GLN A 294 -7.26 -12.34 -9.05
CA GLN A 294 -6.11 -11.49 -9.37
C GLN A 294 -5.00 -12.28 -10.06
N ILE A 295 -4.68 -13.50 -9.57
CA ILE A 295 -3.65 -14.37 -10.16
C ILE A 295 -3.99 -14.71 -11.61
N ASP A 296 -5.21 -15.21 -11.84
CA ASP A 296 -5.63 -15.74 -13.14
C ASP A 296 -5.79 -14.61 -14.16
N VAL A 297 -6.53 -13.56 -13.80
CA VAL A 297 -6.90 -12.49 -14.72
C VAL A 297 -5.74 -11.54 -15.01
N ARG A 298 -4.95 -11.18 -13.98
CA ARG A 298 -3.83 -10.25 -14.19
C ARG A 298 -2.69 -10.91 -14.98
N GLY A 299 -2.46 -12.22 -14.80
CA GLY A 299 -1.48 -12.95 -15.60
C GLY A 299 -1.77 -12.87 -17.10
N VAL A 300 -3.05 -12.96 -17.50
CA VAL A 300 -3.46 -12.83 -18.90
C VAL A 300 -3.18 -11.43 -19.46
N LYS A 301 -3.61 -10.37 -18.77
CA LYS A 301 -3.43 -8.99 -19.29
C LYS A 301 -1.96 -8.55 -19.26
N GLN A 302 -1.19 -8.94 -18.24
CA GLN A 302 0.23 -8.61 -18.12
C GLN A 302 1.06 -9.24 -19.24
N ALA A 303 0.76 -10.48 -19.65
CA ALA A 303 1.46 -11.12 -20.75
C ALA A 303 1.34 -10.31 -22.07
N ILE A 304 0.15 -9.74 -22.32
CA ILE A 304 -0.09 -8.87 -23.48
C ILE A 304 0.67 -7.56 -23.31
N TRP A 305 0.52 -6.88 -22.17
CA TRP A 305 1.21 -5.62 -21.92
C TRP A 305 2.72 -5.74 -22.02
N LYS A 306 3.32 -6.76 -21.39
CA LYS A 306 4.77 -6.98 -21.39
C LYS A 306 5.32 -7.16 -22.81
N ARG A 307 4.67 -8.00 -23.62
CA ARG A 307 5.04 -8.21 -25.03
C ARG A 307 5.08 -6.89 -25.81
N GLU A 308 4.10 -6.03 -25.58
CA GLU A 308 3.99 -4.75 -26.29
C GLU A 308 4.98 -3.71 -25.75
N MET A 309 5.18 -3.65 -24.43
CA MET A 309 6.18 -2.80 -23.78
C MET A 309 7.60 -3.14 -24.25
N ASP A 310 7.93 -4.43 -24.38
CA ASP A 310 9.24 -4.90 -24.86
C ASP A 310 9.49 -4.57 -26.34
N SER A 311 8.43 -4.34 -27.11
CA SER A 311 8.53 -4.05 -28.54
C SER A 311 8.75 -2.56 -28.86
N ARG A 312 8.31 -1.64 -27.98
CA ARG A 312 8.19 -0.21 -28.28
C ARG A 312 8.36 0.66 -27.03
N ASP A 313 9.36 1.54 -27.03
CA ASP A 313 9.60 2.49 -25.92
C ASP A 313 8.41 3.41 -25.62
N SER A 314 7.71 3.87 -26.66
CA SER A 314 6.50 4.69 -26.48
C SER A 314 5.41 3.94 -25.70
N ILE A 315 5.29 2.62 -25.85
CA ILE A 315 4.37 1.80 -25.07
C ILE A 315 4.95 1.50 -23.69
N ARG A 316 6.25 1.19 -23.59
CA ARG A 316 6.92 1.00 -22.30
C ARG A 316 6.67 2.18 -21.36
N ILE A 317 6.90 3.42 -21.81
CA ILE A 317 6.66 4.63 -21.00
C ILE A 317 5.18 4.76 -20.65
N LYS A 318 4.29 4.57 -21.63
CA LYS A 318 2.84 4.72 -21.49
C LYS A 318 2.18 3.69 -20.56
N TYR A 319 2.71 2.47 -20.54
CA TYR A 319 2.17 1.33 -19.78
C TYR A 319 2.97 1.02 -18.50
N ALA A 320 4.10 1.68 -18.25
CA ALA A 320 4.97 1.39 -17.11
C ALA A 320 4.22 1.39 -15.76
N SER A 321 3.53 2.49 -15.43
CA SER A 321 2.87 2.62 -14.12
C SER A 321 1.75 1.59 -13.92
N LYS A 322 0.94 1.34 -14.97
CA LYS A 322 -0.19 0.39 -14.91
C LYS A 322 0.28 -1.06 -14.86
N TYR A 323 1.37 -1.39 -15.56
CA TYR A 323 1.97 -2.72 -15.47
C TYR A 323 2.55 -2.96 -14.08
N ASP A 324 3.32 -2.00 -13.54
CA ASP A 324 3.94 -2.10 -12.21
C ASP A 324 2.90 -2.32 -11.11
N GLU A 325 1.85 -1.49 -11.10
CA GLU A 325 0.75 -1.64 -10.15
C GLU A 325 0.10 -3.02 -10.27
N SER A 326 -0.17 -3.46 -11.50
CA SER A 326 -0.76 -4.77 -11.73
C SER A 326 0.15 -5.91 -11.26
N SER A 327 1.45 -5.85 -11.57
CA SER A 327 2.46 -6.86 -11.26
C SER A 327 2.64 -6.99 -9.75
N ASN A 328 2.69 -5.87 -9.04
CA ASN A 328 2.87 -5.85 -7.59
C ASN A 328 1.80 -6.66 -6.85
N TYR A 329 0.52 -6.36 -7.09
CA TYR A 329 -0.58 -7.10 -6.47
C TYR A 329 -0.67 -8.54 -7.00
N TRP A 330 -0.40 -8.78 -8.28
CA TRP A 330 -0.39 -10.15 -8.83
C TRP A 330 0.63 -11.04 -8.11
N LYS A 331 1.87 -10.57 -7.96
CA LYS A 331 2.92 -11.30 -7.24
C LYS A 331 2.59 -11.41 -5.74
N ASN A 332 1.96 -10.38 -5.17
CA ASN A 332 1.46 -10.41 -3.80
C ASN A 332 0.45 -11.54 -3.57
N SER A 333 -0.60 -11.64 -4.39
CA SER A 333 -1.63 -12.69 -4.26
C SER A 333 -1.04 -14.10 -4.37
N ILE A 334 -0.07 -14.31 -5.28
CA ILE A 334 0.66 -15.58 -5.40
C ILE A 334 1.41 -15.89 -4.10
N GLY A 335 2.19 -14.92 -3.61
CA GLY A 335 3.01 -15.05 -2.42
C GLY A 335 2.19 -15.31 -1.17
N VAL A 336 1.12 -14.53 -0.95
CA VAL A 336 0.19 -14.69 0.18
C VAL A 336 -0.40 -16.11 0.17
N ASN A 337 -0.99 -16.54 -0.95
CA ASN A 337 -1.61 -17.87 -1.05
C ASN A 337 -0.60 -19.01 -0.81
N ARG A 338 0.61 -18.86 -1.33
CA ARG A 338 1.69 -19.84 -1.13
C ARG A 338 2.13 -19.89 0.33
N THR A 339 2.30 -18.74 0.97
CA THR A 339 2.80 -18.64 2.34
C THR A 339 1.77 -19.08 3.36
N ILE A 340 0.47 -18.79 3.15
CA ILE A 340 -0.61 -19.34 3.98
C ILE A 340 -0.55 -20.88 4.03
N LYS A 341 -0.36 -21.52 2.88
CA LYS A 341 -0.22 -22.98 2.76
C LYS A 341 1.07 -23.47 3.43
N LYS A 342 2.22 -22.86 3.11
CA LYS A 342 3.55 -23.27 3.60
C LYS A 342 3.67 -23.15 5.12
N LEU A 343 3.10 -22.11 5.72
CA LEU A 343 3.19 -21.81 7.15
C LEU A 343 2.01 -22.33 7.96
N HIS A 344 1.09 -23.08 7.33
CA HIS A 344 -0.08 -23.65 7.99
C HIS A 344 -0.94 -22.60 8.71
N VAL A 345 -1.09 -21.40 8.11
CA VAL A 345 -1.78 -20.26 8.77
C VAL A 345 -3.24 -20.60 9.06
N LEU A 346 -3.93 -21.27 8.13
CA LEU A 346 -5.32 -21.73 8.34
C LEU A 346 -5.42 -22.72 9.51
N ASP A 347 -4.47 -23.64 9.65
CA ASP A 347 -4.47 -24.63 10.74
C ASP A 347 -4.27 -23.93 12.10
N LYS A 348 -3.34 -22.97 12.16
CA LYS A 348 -3.13 -22.12 13.35
C LYS A 348 -4.38 -21.33 13.72
N LYS A 349 -5.10 -20.76 12.75
CA LYS A 349 -6.36 -20.04 12.99
C LYS A 349 -7.47 -20.97 13.49
N ARG A 350 -7.67 -22.13 12.85
CA ARG A 350 -8.65 -23.13 13.27
C ARG A 350 -8.37 -23.69 14.67
N ALA A 351 -7.11 -23.80 15.07
CA ALA A 351 -6.73 -24.17 16.43
C ALA A 351 -7.18 -23.10 17.45
N MET A 352 -6.89 -21.82 17.19
CA MET A 352 -7.36 -20.71 18.04
C MET A 352 -8.89 -20.63 18.10
N GLU A 353 -9.58 -20.85 16.98
CA GLU A 353 -11.04 -20.88 16.93
C GLU A 353 -11.63 -22.03 17.76
N THR A 354 -10.95 -23.18 17.80
CA THR A 354 -11.35 -24.30 18.66
C THR A 354 -11.23 -23.93 20.15
N GLU A 355 -10.19 -23.19 20.53
CA GLU A 355 -10.07 -22.63 21.88
C GLU A 355 -11.19 -21.63 22.18
N LEU A 356 -11.47 -20.72 21.24
CA LEU A 356 -12.54 -19.73 21.38
C LEU A 356 -13.91 -20.38 21.55
N ARG A 357 -14.24 -21.41 20.76
CA ARG A 357 -15.47 -22.19 20.92
C ARG A 357 -15.60 -22.77 22.33
N ARG A 358 -14.52 -23.36 22.86
CA ARG A 358 -14.51 -23.95 24.20
C ARG A 358 -14.71 -22.86 25.27
N TRP A 359 -14.05 -21.73 25.13
CA TRP A 359 -14.16 -20.60 26.05
C TRP A 359 -15.57 -20.01 26.07
N ILE A 360 -16.19 -19.80 24.90
CA ILE A 360 -17.60 -19.36 24.77
C ILE A 360 -18.53 -20.33 25.50
N GLN A 361 -18.38 -21.65 25.30
CA GLN A 361 -19.23 -22.65 25.96
C GLN A 361 -19.10 -22.66 27.49
N GLN A 362 -17.91 -22.36 28.00
CA GLN A 362 -17.59 -22.35 29.43
C GLN A 362 -17.93 -21.02 30.13
N THR A 363 -18.24 -19.97 29.36
CA THR A 363 -18.52 -18.63 29.88
C THR A 363 -20.01 -18.29 29.66
N PRO A 364 -20.87 -18.35 30.69
CA PRO A 364 -22.33 -18.26 30.51
C PRO A 364 -22.81 -17.02 29.75
N GLU A 365 -22.26 -15.84 30.04
CA GLU A 365 -22.58 -14.57 29.36
C GLU A 365 -22.23 -14.62 27.87
N GLU A 366 -21.02 -15.09 27.53
CA GLU A 366 -20.60 -15.26 26.14
C GLU A 366 -21.43 -16.31 25.42
N ARG A 367 -21.79 -17.40 26.09
CA ARG A 367 -22.63 -18.46 25.53
C ARG A 367 -24.00 -17.94 25.13
N GLU A 368 -24.59 -17.05 25.91
CA GLU A 368 -25.90 -16.45 25.61
C GLU A 368 -25.85 -15.62 24.32
N HIS A 369 -24.75 -14.88 24.09
CA HIS A 369 -24.63 -13.95 22.97
C HIS A 369 -23.97 -14.53 21.71
N LEU A 370 -23.10 -15.54 21.84
CA LEU A 370 -22.23 -16.02 20.76
C LEU A 370 -22.44 -17.49 20.38
N LEU A 371 -23.53 -18.12 20.84
CA LEU A 371 -23.80 -19.54 20.58
C LEU A 371 -23.74 -19.91 19.08
N HIS A 372 -24.24 -19.02 18.22
CA HIS A 372 -24.37 -19.23 16.78
C HIS A 372 -23.23 -18.64 15.95
N LEU A 373 -22.29 -17.92 16.58
CA LEU A 373 -21.22 -17.16 15.88
C LEU A 373 -20.54 -17.99 14.78
N PHE A 374 -20.09 -19.19 15.11
CA PHE A 374 -19.35 -20.03 14.18
C PHE A 374 -20.24 -20.72 13.14
N SER A 375 -21.46 -21.11 13.50
CA SER A 375 -22.39 -21.69 12.54
C SER A 375 -22.85 -20.64 11.52
N ASP A 376 -23.01 -19.40 11.96
CA ASP A 376 -23.45 -18.29 11.11
C ASP A 376 -22.34 -17.85 10.18
N LEU A 377 -21.08 -17.74 10.66
CA LEU A 377 -19.92 -17.52 9.79
C LEU A 377 -19.83 -18.61 8.71
N GLU A 378 -19.84 -19.88 9.12
CA GLU A 378 -19.73 -21.00 8.19
C GLU A 378 -20.86 -21.00 7.14
N LEU A 379 -22.11 -20.77 7.58
CA LEU A 379 -23.27 -20.73 6.72
C LEU A 379 -23.18 -19.60 5.71
N ASN A 380 -22.88 -18.37 6.15
CA ASN A 380 -22.90 -17.20 5.29
C ASN A 380 -21.73 -17.17 4.30
N TYR A 381 -20.52 -17.59 4.72
CA TYR A 381 -19.40 -17.74 3.77
C TYR A 381 -19.69 -18.82 2.72
N LYS A 382 -20.37 -19.91 3.09
CA LYS A 382 -20.80 -20.94 2.14
C LYS A 382 -21.88 -20.44 1.19
N SER A 383 -22.87 -19.69 1.70
CA SER A 383 -24.04 -19.28 0.91
C SER A 383 -23.69 -18.27 -0.18
N ARG A 384 -22.74 -17.36 0.07
CA ARG A 384 -22.33 -16.35 -0.93
C ARG A 384 -21.20 -16.79 -1.87
N ARG A 385 -20.58 -17.94 -1.63
CA ARG A 385 -19.30 -18.35 -2.24
C ARG A 385 -19.24 -18.17 -3.76
N ASP A 386 -20.21 -18.75 -4.48
CA ASP A 386 -20.15 -18.80 -5.95
C ASP A 386 -20.37 -17.42 -6.57
N ALA A 387 -21.37 -16.68 -6.08
CA ALA A 387 -21.67 -15.32 -6.53
C ALA A 387 -20.53 -14.35 -6.18
N TYR A 388 -19.94 -14.49 -4.99
CA TYR A 388 -18.82 -13.64 -4.56
C TYR A 388 -17.55 -13.93 -5.38
N ARG A 389 -17.27 -15.21 -5.69
CA ARG A 389 -16.19 -15.58 -6.61
C ARG A 389 -16.43 -15.02 -8.01
N ALA A 390 -17.62 -15.19 -8.56
CA ALA A 390 -17.96 -14.65 -9.88
C ALA A 390 -17.82 -13.12 -9.93
N ARG A 391 -18.22 -12.42 -8.86
CA ARG A 391 -18.03 -10.98 -8.68
C ARG A 391 -16.55 -10.58 -8.68
N ALA A 392 -15.67 -11.35 -8.04
CA ALA A 392 -14.23 -11.08 -8.02
C ALA A 392 -13.60 -11.19 -9.41
N TYR A 393 -13.90 -12.26 -10.16
CA TYR A 393 -13.44 -12.39 -11.55
C TYR A 393 -14.04 -11.31 -12.46
N PHE A 394 -15.30 -10.94 -12.22
CA PHE A 394 -15.97 -9.89 -12.96
C PHE A 394 -15.28 -8.54 -12.76
N ALA A 395 -14.94 -8.21 -11.51
CA ALA A 395 -14.21 -6.99 -11.19
C ALA A 395 -12.85 -6.94 -11.90
N GLU A 396 -12.05 -8.00 -11.82
CA GLU A 396 -10.74 -8.03 -12.48
C GLU A 396 -10.83 -8.06 -14.02
N SER A 397 -11.86 -8.70 -14.58
CA SER A 397 -12.01 -8.89 -16.03
C SER A 397 -12.63 -7.69 -16.74
N PHE A 398 -13.50 -6.93 -16.07
CA PHE A 398 -14.25 -5.83 -16.69
C PHE A 398 -13.99 -4.47 -16.02
N LEU A 399 -14.03 -4.40 -14.68
CA LEU A 399 -13.87 -3.13 -13.96
C LEU A 399 -12.40 -2.68 -13.91
N ASN A 400 -11.47 -3.62 -13.76
CA ASN A 400 -10.01 -3.38 -13.71
C ASN A 400 -9.28 -3.90 -14.96
N GLY A 401 -10.05 -4.25 -16.00
CA GLY A 401 -9.57 -4.86 -17.23
C GLY A 401 -9.50 -3.82 -18.36
N PRO A 402 -10.44 -3.83 -19.33
CA PRO A 402 -10.39 -2.94 -20.49
C PRO A 402 -10.57 -1.47 -20.12
N GLU A 403 -9.73 -0.61 -20.67
CA GLU A 403 -9.74 0.83 -20.42
C GLU A 403 -10.97 1.50 -21.05
N LEU A 404 -11.46 1.03 -22.21
CA LEU A 404 -12.73 1.51 -22.79
C LEU A 404 -13.94 1.24 -21.88
N VAL A 405 -13.97 0.07 -21.23
CA VAL A 405 -15.05 -0.28 -20.28
C VAL A 405 -14.97 0.65 -19.07
N GLN A 406 -13.78 0.89 -18.53
CA GLN A 406 -13.57 1.85 -17.44
C GLN A 406 -14.02 3.27 -17.81
N LEU A 407 -13.77 3.71 -19.04
CA LEU A 407 -14.23 5.01 -19.54
C LEU A 407 -15.76 5.07 -19.59
N ALA A 408 -16.42 4.05 -20.15
CA ALA A 408 -17.87 3.99 -20.22
C ALA A 408 -18.52 4.00 -18.81
N LEU A 409 -17.97 3.23 -17.87
CA LEU A 409 -18.43 3.22 -16.48
C LEU A 409 -18.17 4.54 -15.76
N SER A 410 -17.06 5.21 -16.04
CA SER A 410 -16.76 6.54 -15.47
C SER A 410 -17.78 7.57 -15.93
N ILE A 411 -18.24 7.49 -17.17
CA ILE A 411 -19.28 8.37 -17.74
C ILE A 411 -20.66 8.05 -17.17
N LEU A 412 -21.00 6.76 -17.03
CA LEU A 412 -22.28 6.34 -16.45
C LEU A 412 -22.44 6.75 -14.98
N ASN A 413 -21.33 6.82 -14.23
CA ASN A 413 -21.31 7.28 -12.85
C ASN A 413 -21.06 8.80 -12.70
N PHE A 414 -21.02 9.54 -13.81
CA PHE A 414 -20.65 10.95 -13.80
C PHE A 414 -21.84 11.82 -13.38
N ASP A 415 -21.65 12.65 -12.35
CA ASP A 415 -22.62 13.69 -11.97
C ASP A 415 -22.36 14.97 -12.78
N PHE A 416 -23.11 15.16 -13.86
CA PHE A 416 -23.01 16.34 -14.72
C PHE A 416 -23.61 17.61 -14.11
N GLU A 417 -24.40 17.47 -13.04
CA GLU A 417 -25.06 18.58 -12.35
C GLU A 417 -24.31 19.01 -11.07
N GLY A 418 -23.18 18.38 -10.79
CA GLY A 418 -22.32 18.69 -9.64
C GLY A 418 -21.67 20.09 -9.72
N GLU A 419 -20.94 20.46 -8.67
CA GLU A 419 -20.21 21.72 -8.62
C GLU A 419 -19.22 21.86 -9.79
N GLU A 420 -19.21 23.01 -10.47
CA GLU A 420 -18.43 23.24 -11.71
C GLU A 420 -16.95 22.83 -11.57
N LYS A 421 -16.30 23.19 -10.45
CA LYS A 421 -14.91 22.83 -10.18
C LYS A 421 -14.71 21.31 -10.18
N THR A 422 -15.62 20.57 -9.57
CA THR A 422 -15.60 19.10 -9.45
C THR A 422 -15.89 18.45 -10.80
N VAL A 423 -16.87 18.97 -11.54
CA VAL A 423 -17.19 18.50 -12.91
C VAL A 423 -15.98 18.66 -13.83
N VAL A 424 -15.34 19.83 -13.83
CA VAL A 424 -14.15 20.11 -14.64
C VAL A 424 -12.99 19.19 -14.25
N ALA A 425 -12.74 18.98 -12.96
CA ALA A 425 -11.70 18.08 -12.49
C ALA A 425 -11.95 16.63 -12.93
N ASN A 426 -13.17 16.13 -12.75
CA ASN A 426 -13.53 14.76 -13.13
C ASN A 426 -13.46 14.55 -14.66
N LEU A 427 -13.90 15.52 -15.45
CA LEU A 427 -13.75 15.46 -16.92
C LEU A 427 -12.29 15.45 -17.34
N LYS A 428 -11.45 16.26 -16.68
CA LYS A 428 -10.01 16.27 -16.93
C LYS A 428 -9.39 14.90 -16.64
N ALA A 429 -9.72 14.28 -15.51
CA ALA A 429 -9.25 12.94 -15.17
C ALA A 429 -9.68 11.88 -16.22
N ILE A 430 -10.90 11.97 -16.76
CA ILE A 430 -11.36 11.10 -17.87
C ILE A 430 -10.52 11.34 -19.13
N VAL A 431 -10.26 12.60 -19.49
CA VAL A 431 -9.47 12.95 -20.68
C VAL A 431 -8.02 12.48 -20.55
N GLU A 432 -7.44 12.55 -19.35
CA GLU A 432 -6.06 12.11 -19.09
C GLU A 432 -5.86 10.61 -19.29
N LYS A 433 -6.89 9.77 -19.05
CA LYS A 433 -6.84 8.33 -19.34
C LYS A 433 -6.51 8.05 -20.81
N TYR A 434 -6.96 8.89 -21.75
CA TYR A 434 -6.68 8.71 -23.18
C TYR A 434 -5.21 8.89 -23.54
N ALA A 435 -4.46 9.71 -22.77
CA ALA A 435 -3.03 9.88 -22.99
C ALA A 435 -2.29 8.54 -22.85
N ASN A 436 -2.76 7.70 -21.92
CA ASN A 436 -2.19 6.39 -21.61
C ASN A 436 -2.91 5.20 -22.26
N LEU A 437 -3.96 5.40 -23.05
CA LEU A 437 -4.71 4.35 -23.76
C LEU A 437 -4.13 3.98 -25.14
N ASP A 438 -3.78 2.71 -25.37
CA ASP A 438 -3.56 2.16 -26.72
C ASP A 438 -4.71 1.22 -27.10
N LEU A 439 -5.53 1.64 -28.08
CA LEU A 439 -6.73 0.90 -28.50
C LEU A 439 -6.40 -0.48 -29.09
N GLY A 440 -5.23 -0.68 -29.69
CA GLY A 440 -4.84 -1.98 -30.22
C GLY A 440 -4.63 -2.99 -29.10
N ILE A 441 -3.88 -2.56 -28.08
CA ILE A 441 -3.61 -3.34 -26.87
C ILE A 441 -4.89 -3.59 -26.08
N ASP A 442 -5.71 -2.55 -25.87
CA ASP A 442 -6.94 -2.64 -25.07
C ASP A 442 -7.95 -3.63 -25.67
N LYS A 443 -8.10 -3.66 -27.00
CA LYS A 443 -8.93 -4.66 -27.70
C LYS A 443 -8.44 -6.08 -27.50
N GLU A 444 -7.13 -6.30 -27.57
CA GLU A 444 -6.55 -7.62 -27.36
C GLU A 444 -6.75 -8.09 -25.92
N VAL A 445 -6.48 -7.21 -24.95
CA VAL A 445 -6.76 -7.44 -23.54
C VAL A 445 -8.23 -7.79 -23.35
N PHE A 446 -9.16 -6.97 -23.85
CA PHE A 446 -10.59 -7.25 -23.66
C PHE A 446 -11.02 -8.59 -24.27
N THR A 447 -10.53 -8.90 -25.47
CA THR A 447 -10.80 -10.20 -26.11
C THR A 447 -10.30 -11.37 -25.26
N ALA A 448 -9.12 -11.24 -24.66
CA ALA A 448 -8.55 -12.27 -23.80
C ALA A 448 -9.33 -12.40 -22.47
N LEU A 449 -9.68 -11.28 -21.85
CA LEU A 449 -10.42 -11.25 -20.58
C LEU A 449 -11.86 -11.77 -20.71
N LEU A 450 -12.53 -11.56 -21.87
CA LEU A 450 -13.83 -12.18 -22.15
C LEU A 450 -13.76 -13.71 -22.13
N LYS A 451 -12.65 -14.29 -22.62
CA LYS A 451 -12.45 -15.75 -22.62
C LYS A 451 -12.11 -16.25 -21.22
N GLU A 452 -11.19 -15.55 -20.54
CA GLU A 452 -10.76 -15.89 -19.19
C GLU A 452 -11.94 -15.89 -18.22
N TYR A 453 -12.76 -14.83 -18.22
CA TYR A 453 -13.94 -14.74 -17.36
C TYR A 453 -14.89 -15.92 -17.60
N ARG A 454 -15.22 -16.21 -18.87
CA ARG A 454 -16.14 -17.31 -19.22
C ARG A 454 -15.63 -18.68 -18.76
N SER A 455 -14.32 -18.90 -18.75
CA SER A 455 -13.75 -20.17 -18.28
C SER A 455 -13.76 -20.33 -16.76
N GLN A 456 -13.95 -19.24 -16.01
CA GLN A 456 -13.76 -19.21 -14.55
C GLN A 456 -15.07 -19.18 -13.75
N VAL A 457 -16.21 -18.91 -14.40
CA VAL A 457 -17.51 -18.74 -13.75
C VAL A 457 -18.60 -19.59 -14.39
N ASP A 458 -19.65 -19.89 -13.62
CA ASP A 458 -20.85 -20.55 -14.16
C ASP A 458 -21.60 -19.63 -15.15
N SER A 459 -22.25 -20.25 -16.13
CA SER A 459 -23.08 -19.58 -17.13
C SER A 459 -24.11 -18.59 -16.55
N THR A 460 -24.64 -18.86 -15.35
CA THR A 460 -25.60 -17.98 -14.67
C THR A 460 -25.01 -16.61 -14.31
N TYR A 461 -23.69 -16.49 -14.25
CA TYR A 461 -22.98 -15.25 -13.93
C TYR A 461 -22.51 -14.48 -15.18
N LEU A 462 -22.72 -15.00 -16.39
CA LEU A 462 -22.35 -14.31 -17.61
C LEU A 462 -23.28 -13.10 -17.86
N PRO A 463 -22.73 -11.91 -18.14
CA PRO A 463 -23.51 -10.76 -18.62
C PRO A 463 -24.16 -11.01 -19.98
N GLU A 464 -25.18 -10.22 -20.32
CA GLU A 464 -25.96 -10.32 -21.57
C GLU A 464 -25.08 -10.21 -22.83
N LEU A 465 -23.94 -9.49 -22.76
CA LEU A 465 -22.97 -9.40 -23.84
C LEU A 465 -22.56 -10.78 -24.38
N TYR A 466 -22.51 -11.83 -23.53
CA TYR A 466 -22.12 -13.17 -23.95
C TYR A 466 -23.16 -13.82 -24.85
N GLN A 467 -24.44 -13.55 -24.60
CA GLN A 467 -25.53 -13.96 -25.48
C GLN A 467 -25.43 -13.23 -26.81
N THR A 468 -25.18 -11.91 -26.79
CA THR A 468 -24.96 -11.10 -28.00
C THR A 468 -23.79 -11.64 -28.83
N ILE A 469 -22.65 -11.99 -28.18
CA ILE A 469 -21.51 -12.62 -28.86
C ILE A 469 -21.92 -13.93 -29.53
N ALA A 470 -22.71 -14.78 -28.85
CA ALA A 470 -23.14 -16.06 -29.37
C ALA A 470 -24.08 -15.93 -30.57
N THR A 471 -25.06 -15.02 -30.51
CA THR A 471 -26.14 -14.90 -31.50
C THR A 471 -25.79 -14.01 -32.68
N GLU A 472 -25.18 -12.84 -32.43
CA GLU A 472 -24.91 -11.84 -33.47
C GLU A 472 -23.51 -11.95 -34.06
N TYR A 473 -22.55 -12.47 -33.29
CA TYR A 473 -21.14 -12.58 -33.69
C TYR A 473 -20.67 -14.04 -33.85
N GLY A 474 -21.60 -15.00 -33.84
CA GLY A 474 -21.31 -16.42 -34.05
C GLY A 474 -20.34 -17.02 -33.02
N GLY A 475 -20.32 -16.49 -31.80
CA GLY A 475 -19.41 -16.89 -30.74
C GLY A 475 -18.00 -16.29 -30.84
N ASN A 476 -17.76 -15.32 -31.74
CA ASN A 476 -16.44 -14.74 -31.94
C ASN A 476 -16.24 -13.45 -31.12
N GLU A 477 -15.54 -13.56 -29.98
CA GLU A 477 -15.30 -12.41 -29.10
C GLU A 477 -14.51 -11.30 -29.79
N ARG A 478 -13.55 -11.66 -30.65
CA ARG A 478 -12.71 -10.67 -31.34
C ARG A 478 -13.54 -9.79 -32.28
N THR A 479 -14.47 -10.40 -33.01
CA THR A 479 -15.34 -9.67 -33.94
C THR A 479 -16.29 -8.74 -33.18
N TYR A 480 -16.81 -9.18 -32.04
CA TYR A 480 -17.60 -8.31 -31.14
C TYR A 480 -16.78 -7.12 -30.64
N VAL A 481 -15.58 -7.37 -30.10
CA VAL A 481 -14.71 -6.31 -29.58
C VAL A 481 -14.28 -5.33 -30.68
N ASP A 482 -13.88 -5.82 -31.86
CA ASP A 482 -13.52 -4.93 -32.98
C ASP A 482 -14.72 -4.07 -33.43
N SER A 483 -15.93 -4.63 -33.46
CA SER A 483 -17.18 -3.92 -33.76
C SER A 483 -17.55 -2.87 -32.70
N LEU A 484 -17.36 -3.20 -31.43
CA LEU A 484 -17.59 -2.28 -30.30
C LEU A 484 -16.70 -1.04 -30.40
N TYR A 485 -15.39 -1.25 -30.58
CA TYR A 485 -14.42 -0.16 -30.62
C TYR A 485 -14.56 0.66 -31.91
N ALA A 486 -14.92 0.04 -33.04
CA ALA A 486 -15.13 0.77 -34.28
C ALA A 486 -16.34 1.71 -34.24
N ARG A 487 -17.35 1.40 -33.40
CA ARG A 487 -18.62 2.14 -33.36
C ARG A 487 -18.77 3.07 -32.17
N SER A 488 -17.96 2.91 -31.12
CA SER A 488 -18.00 3.79 -29.94
C SER A 488 -17.29 5.12 -30.19
N GLU A 489 -17.95 6.22 -29.82
CA GLU A 489 -17.38 7.56 -29.79
C GLU A 489 -16.36 7.71 -28.64
N LEU A 490 -16.45 6.87 -27.61
CA LEU A 490 -15.59 6.91 -26.41
C LEU A 490 -14.17 6.38 -26.65
N THR A 491 -13.82 6.02 -27.88
CA THR A 491 -12.47 5.56 -28.23
C THR A 491 -11.47 6.70 -28.42
N THR A 492 -11.92 7.96 -28.49
CA THR A 492 -11.05 9.13 -28.67
C THR A 492 -11.53 10.33 -27.84
N PRO A 493 -10.63 11.25 -27.43
CA PRO A 493 -11.04 12.48 -26.74
C PRO A 493 -12.01 13.35 -27.56
N ARG A 494 -11.83 13.39 -28.89
CA ARG A 494 -12.72 14.13 -29.79
C ARG A 494 -14.10 13.48 -29.87
N GLY A 495 -14.17 12.16 -29.85
CA GLY A 495 -15.43 11.43 -29.82
C GLY A 495 -16.13 11.57 -28.47
N LEU A 496 -15.41 11.50 -27.34
CA LEU A 496 -15.95 11.85 -26.03
C LEU A 496 -16.57 13.26 -26.03
N LYS A 497 -15.85 14.25 -26.56
CA LYS A 497 -16.37 15.62 -26.68
C LYS A 497 -17.69 15.66 -27.46
N ARG A 498 -17.73 15.04 -28.65
CA ARG A 498 -18.95 14.96 -29.46
C ARG A 498 -20.10 14.28 -28.73
N PHE A 499 -19.80 13.19 -28.04
CA PHE A 499 -20.77 12.44 -27.24
C PHE A 499 -21.36 13.31 -26.12
N LEU A 500 -20.53 14.12 -25.45
CA LEU A 500 -20.98 15.06 -24.41
C LEU A 500 -21.72 16.30 -24.97
N GLU A 501 -21.48 16.67 -26.22
CA GLU A 501 -22.17 17.78 -26.90
C GLU A 501 -23.58 17.38 -27.41
N GLN A 502 -23.90 16.09 -27.46
CA GLN A 502 -25.24 15.60 -27.77
C GLN A 502 -26.19 15.83 -26.60
N ASP A 503 -27.50 15.78 -26.85
CA ASP A 503 -28.50 15.71 -25.77
C ASP A 503 -28.35 14.35 -25.06
N THR A 504 -27.51 14.34 -24.03
CA THR A 504 -27.08 13.14 -23.30
C THR A 504 -28.24 12.47 -22.56
N THR A 505 -29.34 13.19 -22.29
CA THR A 505 -30.51 12.65 -21.57
C THR A 505 -31.18 11.49 -22.32
N TYR A 506 -31.11 11.46 -23.66
CA TYR A 506 -31.73 10.40 -24.47
C TYR A 506 -30.77 9.67 -25.42
N GLN A 507 -29.62 10.26 -25.75
CA GLN A 507 -28.70 9.70 -26.74
C GLN A 507 -27.52 8.91 -26.16
N ILE A 508 -27.33 8.93 -24.83
CA ILE A 508 -26.26 8.19 -24.15
C ILE A 508 -26.28 6.69 -24.47
N TYR A 509 -27.47 6.11 -24.62
CA TYR A 509 -27.70 4.70 -24.95
C TYR A 509 -27.40 4.32 -26.40
N ASN A 510 -27.06 5.28 -27.27
CA ASN A 510 -26.71 4.96 -28.66
C ASN A 510 -25.25 4.47 -28.79
N ASP A 511 -24.38 4.79 -27.81
CA ASP A 511 -23.00 4.34 -27.83
C ASP A 511 -22.90 2.88 -27.35
N PRO A 512 -22.30 1.97 -28.13
CA PRO A 512 -22.23 0.56 -27.77
C PRO A 512 -21.36 0.29 -26.54
N ALA A 513 -20.39 1.15 -26.19
CA ALA A 513 -19.61 1.01 -24.96
C ALA A 513 -20.42 1.40 -23.72
N ILE A 514 -21.32 2.38 -23.84
CA ILE A 514 -22.27 2.71 -22.77
C ILE A 514 -23.26 1.57 -22.55
N ASN A 515 -23.83 1.00 -23.60
CA ASN A 515 -24.74 -0.16 -23.47
C ASN A 515 -24.05 -1.35 -22.81
N LEU A 516 -22.80 -1.64 -23.22
CA LEU A 516 -21.97 -2.64 -22.54
C LEU A 516 -21.80 -2.29 -21.04
N GLY A 517 -21.52 -1.03 -20.72
CA GLY A 517 -21.42 -0.58 -19.33
C GLY A 517 -22.70 -0.84 -18.53
N ILE A 518 -23.87 -0.64 -19.13
CA ILE A 518 -25.17 -0.91 -18.52
C ILE A 518 -25.35 -2.42 -18.29
N ASP A 519 -25.10 -3.26 -19.29
CA ASP A 519 -25.19 -4.73 -19.16
C ASP A 519 -24.30 -5.24 -18.01
N LEU A 520 -23.10 -4.67 -17.91
CA LEU A 520 -22.15 -4.98 -16.85
C LEU A 520 -22.65 -4.52 -15.47
N ILE A 521 -23.18 -3.30 -15.34
CA ILE A 521 -23.76 -2.78 -14.10
C ILE A 521 -24.95 -3.63 -13.66
N THR A 522 -25.85 -3.97 -14.60
CA THR A 522 -27.00 -4.83 -14.32
C THR A 522 -26.54 -6.18 -13.78
N LYS A 523 -25.56 -6.81 -14.43
CA LYS A 523 -25.06 -8.11 -13.96
C LYS A 523 -24.38 -8.03 -12.61
N LEU A 524 -23.60 -6.98 -12.38
CA LEU A 524 -22.96 -6.71 -11.10
C LEU A 524 -24.00 -6.50 -9.99
N PHE A 525 -25.08 -5.77 -10.29
CA PHE A 525 -26.19 -5.55 -9.36
C PHE A 525 -26.89 -6.86 -8.98
N GLU A 526 -27.19 -7.73 -9.95
CA GLU A 526 -27.75 -9.06 -9.69
C GLU A 526 -26.85 -9.87 -8.73
N MET A 527 -25.54 -9.92 -8.99
CA MET A 527 -24.59 -10.62 -8.11
C MET A 527 -24.52 -9.99 -6.72
N ASN A 528 -24.56 -8.65 -6.65
CA ASN A 528 -24.55 -7.92 -5.38
C ASN A 528 -25.79 -8.25 -4.53
N MET A 529 -26.98 -8.33 -5.14
CA MET A 529 -28.20 -8.74 -4.45
C MET A 529 -28.10 -10.16 -3.88
N GLN A 530 -27.46 -11.08 -4.61
CA GLN A 530 -27.28 -12.47 -4.14
C GLN A 530 -26.37 -12.57 -2.91
N VAL A 531 -25.37 -11.69 -2.79
CA VAL A 531 -24.41 -11.74 -1.67
C VAL A 531 -24.78 -10.81 -0.51
N GLN A 532 -25.67 -9.83 -0.72
CA GLN A 532 -25.92 -8.72 0.22
C GLN A 532 -26.22 -9.19 1.65
N GLN A 533 -27.20 -10.09 1.81
CA GLN A 533 -27.63 -10.55 3.13
C GLN A 533 -26.49 -11.28 3.87
N ALA A 534 -25.84 -12.23 3.18
CA ALA A 534 -24.74 -12.99 3.75
C ALA A 534 -23.54 -12.10 4.08
N SER A 535 -23.27 -11.06 3.28
CA SER A 535 -22.22 -10.08 3.55
C SER A 535 -22.49 -9.30 4.83
N GLY A 536 -23.72 -8.80 5.04
CA GLY A 536 -24.07 -8.11 6.29
C GLY A 536 -23.92 -9.01 7.52
N GLU A 537 -24.34 -10.27 7.44
CA GLU A 537 -24.16 -11.21 8.55
C GLU A 537 -22.69 -11.60 8.78
N ILE A 538 -21.87 -11.68 7.73
CA ILE A 538 -20.43 -11.89 7.87
C ILE A 538 -19.77 -10.70 8.55
N GLU A 539 -20.03 -9.46 8.11
CA GLU A 539 -19.50 -8.24 8.72
C GLU A 539 -19.83 -8.17 10.22
N ARG A 540 -21.10 -8.43 10.56
CA ARG A 540 -21.54 -8.52 11.95
C ARG A 540 -20.76 -9.57 12.72
N ASN A 541 -20.67 -10.79 12.20
CA ASN A 541 -20.08 -11.92 12.90
C ASN A 541 -18.55 -11.82 13.01
N GLU A 542 -17.85 -11.30 12.01
CA GLU A 542 -16.41 -11.02 12.09
C GLU A 542 -16.11 -9.94 13.14
N ARG A 543 -16.96 -8.90 13.26
CA ARG A 543 -16.86 -7.93 14.36
C ARG A 543 -17.03 -8.58 15.72
N LEU A 544 -18.02 -9.47 15.87
CA LEU A 544 -18.27 -10.19 17.13
C LEU A 544 -17.13 -11.17 17.44
N PHE A 545 -16.61 -11.86 16.42
CA PHE A 545 -15.45 -12.73 16.51
C PHE A 545 -14.22 -11.98 17.01
N ASN A 546 -13.89 -10.84 16.39
CA ASN A 546 -12.81 -9.95 16.83
C ASN A 546 -12.96 -9.58 18.32
N SER A 547 -14.15 -9.12 18.69
CA SER A 547 -14.48 -8.72 20.05
C SER A 547 -14.30 -9.88 21.05
N ALA A 548 -14.74 -11.08 20.70
CA ALA A 548 -14.63 -12.29 21.52
C ALA A 548 -13.17 -12.76 21.68
N VAL A 549 -12.38 -12.76 20.61
CA VAL A 549 -10.93 -13.06 20.65
C VAL A 549 -10.21 -12.12 21.62
N ARG A 550 -10.55 -10.83 21.57
CA ARG A 550 -9.95 -9.81 22.45
C ARG A 550 -10.30 -10.03 23.92
N ARG A 551 -11.53 -10.45 24.23
CA ARG A 551 -11.94 -10.79 25.61
C ARG A 551 -11.30 -12.09 26.10
N MET A 552 -11.25 -13.13 25.27
CA MET A 552 -10.63 -14.41 25.63
C MET A 552 -9.15 -14.25 25.97
N TYR A 553 -8.41 -13.44 25.20
CA TYR A 553 -7.00 -13.14 25.45
C TYR A 553 -6.80 -11.74 26.06
N ALA A 554 -7.61 -11.32 27.03
CA ALA A 554 -7.56 -9.97 27.60
C ALA A 554 -6.19 -9.54 28.18
N SER A 555 -5.29 -10.49 28.48
CA SER A 555 -3.91 -10.21 28.90
C SER A 555 -2.94 -9.95 27.74
N ARG A 556 -3.33 -10.24 26.49
CA ARG A 556 -2.52 -9.98 25.29
C ARG A 556 -2.53 -8.49 24.96
N ASN A 557 -1.38 -8.01 24.51
CA ASN A 557 -1.24 -6.67 23.98
C ASN A 557 -1.81 -6.62 22.56
N PHE A 558 -3.06 -6.16 22.41
CA PHE A 558 -3.70 -6.04 21.10
C PHE A 558 -3.37 -4.71 20.41
N TYR A 559 -3.20 -4.79 19.09
CA TYR A 559 -3.07 -3.66 18.18
C TYR A 559 -4.12 -3.78 17.07
N PRO A 560 -4.69 -2.68 16.57
CA PRO A 560 -5.71 -2.79 15.53
C PRO A 560 -5.10 -3.15 14.17
N ASP A 561 -5.91 -3.75 13.31
CA ASP A 561 -5.58 -3.89 11.89
C ASP A 561 -5.22 -2.54 11.27
N ALA A 562 -4.34 -2.55 10.27
CA ALA A 562 -4.05 -1.38 9.47
C ALA A 562 -5.30 -0.89 8.72
N ASN A 563 -5.41 0.43 8.56
CA ASN A 563 -6.55 1.09 7.92
C ASN A 563 -6.15 2.46 7.32
N SER A 564 -4.96 2.57 6.75
CA SER A 564 -4.41 3.79 6.13
C SER A 564 -4.25 4.97 7.09
N THR A 565 -4.12 4.70 8.39
CA THR A 565 -3.81 5.70 9.43
C THR A 565 -2.36 5.59 9.90
N MET A 566 -1.80 6.66 10.47
CA MET A 566 -0.40 6.63 10.93
C MET A 566 -0.22 5.60 12.06
N ARG A 567 0.73 4.68 11.88
CA ARG A 567 1.13 3.66 12.86
C ARG A 567 2.63 3.68 13.13
N LEU A 568 3.00 3.03 14.23
CA LEU A 568 4.36 2.76 14.66
C LEU A 568 4.55 1.24 14.75
N SER A 569 5.60 0.72 14.14
CA SER A 569 6.13 -0.61 14.44
C SER A 569 7.56 -0.48 14.95
N PHE A 570 8.01 -1.37 15.85
CA PHE A 570 9.34 -1.29 16.45
C PHE A 570 9.91 -2.68 16.72
N GLY A 571 11.24 -2.76 16.78
CA GLY A 571 11.98 -4.01 16.76
C GLY A 571 13.48 -3.76 16.65
N THR A 572 14.18 -4.65 15.98
CA THR A 572 15.63 -4.59 15.77
C THR A 572 16.02 -4.94 14.34
N VAL A 573 17.18 -4.45 13.92
CA VAL A 573 17.87 -4.89 12.71
C VAL A 573 18.36 -6.32 12.93
N CYS A 574 17.97 -7.27 12.07
CA CYS A 574 18.36 -8.68 12.23
C CYS A 574 18.19 -9.51 10.95
N GLY A 575 19.08 -10.49 10.76
CA GLY A 575 18.99 -11.47 9.68
C GLY A 575 17.87 -12.49 9.90
N TYR A 576 17.74 -13.47 9.02
CA TYR A 576 16.83 -14.61 9.20
C TYR A 576 17.26 -15.84 8.39
N ALA A 577 16.69 -17.00 8.73
CA ALA A 577 16.94 -18.26 8.01
C ALA A 577 15.71 -18.62 7.14
N PRO A 578 15.75 -18.43 5.81
CA PRO A 578 14.60 -18.64 4.93
C PRO A 578 14.19 -20.12 4.79
N PHE A 579 15.16 -21.02 4.94
CA PHE A 579 15.02 -22.47 4.88
C PHE A 579 16.22 -23.14 5.58
N ASP A 580 16.14 -24.45 5.78
CA ASP A 580 17.18 -25.22 6.45
C ASP A 580 18.53 -25.12 5.72
N GLY A 581 19.60 -24.84 6.47
CA GLY A 581 20.96 -24.69 5.94
C GLY A 581 21.31 -23.36 5.29
N ALA A 582 20.42 -22.36 5.32
CA ALA A 582 20.71 -21.00 4.82
C ALA A 582 20.44 -19.92 5.87
N GLU A 583 21.30 -18.91 5.87
CA GLU A 583 21.12 -17.68 6.65
C GLU A 583 21.28 -16.48 5.71
N TYR A 584 20.34 -15.55 5.79
CA TYR A 584 20.43 -14.26 5.14
C TYR A 584 20.84 -13.20 6.16
N ASP A 585 21.91 -12.48 5.83
CA ASP A 585 22.44 -11.37 6.62
C ASP A 585 21.45 -10.18 6.63
N TYR A 586 21.66 -9.23 7.54
CA TYR A 586 20.76 -8.09 7.77
C TYR A 586 20.98 -6.90 6.85
N TYR A 587 22.00 -6.93 5.99
CA TYR A 587 22.31 -5.86 5.04
C TYR A 587 22.86 -6.42 3.73
N THR A 588 22.81 -5.59 2.69
CA THR A 588 23.43 -5.85 1.38
C THR A 588 24.33 -4.68 0.99
N THR A 589 25.22 -4.90 0.03
CA THR A 589 26.17 -3.88 -0.43
C THR A 589 26.17 -3.72 -1.94
N ALA A 590 26.83 -2.66 -2.43
CA ALA A 590 26.98 -2.40 -3.86
C ALA A 590 27.65 -3.57 -4.62
N LYS A 591 28.41 -4.44 -3.93
CA LYS A 591 28.98 -5.65 -4.54
C LYS A 591 27.91 -6.57 -5.11
N GLY A 592 26.78 -6.73 -4.40
CA GLY A 592 25.68 -7.57 -4.86
C GLY A 592 25.00 -7.04 -6.12
N ILE A 593 25.03 -5.71 -6.36
CA ILE A 593 24.59 -5.12 -7.64
C ILE A 593 25.49 -5.62 -8.77
N LEU A 594 26.82 -5.51 -8.60
CA LEU A 594 27.81 -5.93 -9.60
C LEU A 594 27.74 -7.44 -9.89
N GLU A 595 27.48 -8.25 -8.85
CA GLU A 595 27.28 -9.69 -8.97
C GLU A 595 26.02 -10.02 -9.78
N LYS A 596 24.89 -9.39 -9.48
CA LYS A 596 23.61 -9.61 -10.19
C LYS A 596 23.69 -9.15 -11.65
N VAL A 597 24.27 -7.98 -11.93
CA VAL A 597 24.49 -7.50 -13.31
C VAL A 597 25.29 -8.52 -14.13
N ARG A 598 26.32 -9.14 -13.53
CA ARG A 598 27.12 -10.17 -14.21
C ARG A 598 26.35 -11.49 -14.38
N ALA A 599 25.66 -11.94 -13.34
CA ALA A 599 24.95 -13.22 -13.34
C ALA A 599 23.73 -13.23 -14.28
N HIS A 600 23.11 -12.06 -14.48
CA HIS A 600 21.91 -11.86 -15.27
C HIS A 600 22.18 -11.01 -16.52
N ALA A 601 23.34 -11.17 -17.15
CA ALA A 601 23.70 -10.39 -18.33
C ALA A 601 22.68 -10.57 -19.48
N GLY A 602 22.14 -9.45 -19.96
CA GLY A 602 21.09 -9.42 -21.00
C GLY A 602 19.66 -9.51 -20.46
N ASP A 603 19.48 -9.55 -19.13
CA ASP A 603 18.19 -9.43 -18.48
C ASP A 603 17.91 -7.96 -18.12
N VAL A 604 16.79 -7.43 -18.63
CA VAL A 604 16.39 -6.02 -18.46
C VAL A 604 16.18 -5.66 -16.98
N ASP A 605 15.80 -6.61 -16.13
CA ASP A 605 15.59 -6.39 -14.70
C ASP A 605 16.89 -5.97 -14.00
N PHE A 606 18.05 -6.41 -14.53
CA PHE A 606 19.36 -6.22 -13.93
C PHE A 606 20.28 -5.32 -14.77
N GLU A 607 19.74 -4.61 -15.76
CA GLU A 607 20.50 -3.64 -16.53
C GLU A 607 20.83 -2.38 -15.71
N VAL A 608 22.08 -1.95 -15.78
CA VAL A 608 22.59 -0.75 -15.08
C VAL A 608 23.48 0.04 -16.04
N GLN A 609 23.37 1.36 -16.02
CA GLN A 609 24.15 2.25 -16.89
C GLN A 609 25.66 2.12 -16.59
N PRO A 610 26.53 2.18 -17.62
CA PRO A 610 27.97 2.04 -17.44
C PRO A 610 28.59 3.02 -16.43
N GLU A 611 28.09 4.24 -16.37
CA GLU A 611 28.53 5.27 -15.43
C GLU A 611 28.24 4.90 -13.97
N LEU A 612 27.10 4.27 -13.69
CA LEU A 612 26.75 3.77 -12.36
C LEU A 612 27.61 2.58 -11.98
N LEU A 613 27.85 1.65 -12.91
CA LEU A 613 28.77 0.53 -12.68
C LEU A 613 30.18 1.03 -12.37
N SER A 614 30.66 2.04 -13.09
CA SER A 614 31.96 2.68 -12.82
C SER A 614 31.99 3.36 -11.46
N LEU A 615 30.92 4.07 -11.08
CA LEU A 615 30.82 4.74 -9.79
C LEU A 615 30.85 3.72 -8.64
N LEU A 616 30.04 2.67 -8.71
CA LEU A 616 29.98 1.61 -7.69
C LEU A 616 31.28 0.80 -7.62
N SER A 617 31.92 0.55 -8.76
CA SER A 617 33.19 -0.21 -8.83
C SER A 617 34.41 0.59 -8.36
N SER A 618 34.31 1.92 -8.29
CA SER A 618 35.42 2.78 -7.86
C SER A 618 35.79 2.59 -6.38
N GLY A 619 34.82 2.19 -5.55
CA GLY A 619 34.97 2.13 -4.10
C GLY A 619 35.07 3.49 -3.40
N ASP A 620 34.99 4.62 -4.13
CA ASP A 620 35.01 5.97 -3.54
C ASP A 620 33.63 6.36 -3.00
N PHE A 621 33.28 5.74 -1.87
CA PHE A 621 32.01 5.95 -1.18
C PHE A 621 32.05 7.13 -0.19
N GLY A 622 33.22 7.71 0.07
CA GLY A 622 33.41 8.84 0.97
C GLY A 622 32.80 8.60 2.36
N ARG A 623 32.09 9.61 2.88
CA ARG A 623 31.47 9.58 4.22
C ARG A 623 30.26 8.63 4.35
N TYR A 624 29.84 8.01 3.26
CA TYR A 624 28.70 7.11 3.23
C TYR A 624 29.09 5.64 3.36
N ALA A 625 30.38 5.34 3.28
CA ALA A 625 30.90 4.00 3.49
C ALA A 625 30.64 3.51 4.92
N ASP A 626 30.46 2.22 5.09
CA ASP A 626 30.44 1.58 6.40
C ASP A 626 31.85 1.50 7.01
N GLU A 627 31.95 0.90 8.20
CA GLU A 627 33.22 0.73 8.92
C GLU A 627 34.25 -0.13 8.18
N LYS A 628 33.84 -0.91 7.17
CA LYS A 628 34.70 -1.72 6.30
C LYS A 628 35.06 -1.01 5.00
N GLY A 629 34.56 0.21 4.76
CA GLY A 629 34.74 0.94 3.51
C GLY A 629 33.81 0.46 2.40
N GLU A 630 32.72 -0.23 2.71
CA GLU A 630 31.73 -0.73 1.76
C GLU A 630 30.49 0.17 1.70
N MET A 631 29.80 0.19 0.56
CA MET A 631 28.53 0.88 0.41
C MET A 631 27.37 -0.07 0.71
N ASN A 632 26.74 0.10 1.88
CA ASN A 632 25.48 -0.58 2.18
C ASN A 632 24.37 -0.03 1.29
N VAL A 633 23.53 -0.92 0.76
CA VAL A 633 22.43 -0.56 -0.16
C VAL A 633 21.08 -0.71 0.53
N CYS A 634 20.81 -1.90 1.08
CA CYS A 634 19.58 -2.18 1.82
C CYS A 634 19.89 -2.83 3.17
N PHE A 635 18.89 -2.85 4.05
CA PHE A 635 18.88 -3.63 5.27
C PHE A 635 17.50 -4.15 5.62
N ILE A 636 17.47 -5.05 6.60
CA ILE A 636 16.26 -5.62 7.14
C ILE A 636 16.12 -5.45 8.65
N SER A 637 14.89 -5.26 9.09
CA SER A 637 14.50 -5.30 10.50
C SER A 637 13.30 -6.22 10.69
N ASN A 638 13.05 -6.66 11.92
CA ASN A 638 11.82 -7.38 12.27
C ASN A 638 10.65 -6.42 12.61
N ASN A 639 10.59 -5.24 11.98
CA ASN A 639 9.40 -4.41 12.06
C ASN A 639 8.25 -5.04 11.26
N ASP A 640 7.02 -4.77 11.69
CA ASP A 640 5.79 -5.20 11.06
C ASP A 640 5.28 -4.11 10.11
N ILE A 641 5.25 -4.44 8.81
CA ILE A 641 4.80 -3.56 7.73
C ILE A 641 3.85 -4.31 6.80
N THR A 642 3.10 -3.53 6.02
CA THR A 642 2.26 -3.95 4.90
C THR A 642 2.26 -2.83 3.84
N GLY A 643 1.56 -3.04 2.71
CA GLY A 643 1.35 -2.01 1.69
C GLY A 643 0.90 -0.68 2.31
N GLY A 644 1.34 0.45 1.78
CA GLY A 644 1.18 1.78 2.40
C GLY A 644 2.35 2.21 3.31
N ASN A 645 3.14 1.26 3.83
CA ASN A 645 4.43 1.58 4.47
C ASN A 645 5.55 1.90 3.49
N SER A 646 5.29 1.81 2.19
CA SER A 646 6.26 2.27 1.19
C SER A 646 6.60 3.74 1.44
N GLY A 647 7.89 4.02 1.63
CA GLY A 647 8.43 5.33 1.98
C GLY A 647 8.39 5.65 3.47
N SER A 648 7.94 4.71 4.32
CA SER A 648 7.92 4.87 5.78
C SER A 648 9.33 5.10 6.29
N ALA A 649 9.47 6.06 7.20
CA ALA A 649 10.74 6.34 7.83
C ALA A 649 11.12 5.23 8.81
N MET A 650 12.33 4.68 8.64
CA MET A 650 12.94 3.76 9.58
C MET A 650 13.94 4.53 10.44
N PHE A 651 13.68 4.61 11.74
CA PHE A 651 14.45 5.39 12.70
C PHE A 651 15.23 4.49 13.66
N ASN A 652 16.38 5.00 14.12
CA ASN A 652 17.14 4.39 15.22
C ASN A 652 16.54 4.73 16.61
N ALA A 653 17.19 4.25 17.67
CA ALA A 653 16.80 4.46 19.06
C ALA A 653 16.68 5.93 19.50
N LYS A 654 17.31 6.87 18.77
CA LYS A 654 17.35 8.31 19.06
C LYS A 654 16.32 9.10 18.24
N GLY A 655 15.64 8.47 17.29
CA GLY A 655 14.74 9.14 16.34
C GLY A 655 15.47 9.75 15.14
N GLU A 656 16.64 9.21 14.77
CA GLU A 656 17.38 9.62 13.57
C GLU A 656 17.12 8.62 12.45
N LEU A 657 16.91 9.11 11.22
CA LEU A 657 16.58 8.32 10.04
C LEU A 657 17.76 7.41 9.67
N LEU A 658 17.46 6.11 9.54
CA LEU A 658 18.36 5.06 9.05
C LEU A 658 18.08 4.69 7.60
N GLY A 659 16.84 4.84 7.15
CA GLY A 659 16.40 4.42 5.82
C GLY A 659 14.91 4.57 5.60
N LEU A 660 14.45 4.10 4.45
CA LEU A 660 13.04 4.08 4.07
C LEU A 660 12.61 2.64 3.85
N ALA A 661 11.52 2.21 4.50
CA ALA A 661 10.91 0.92 4.21
C ALA A 661 10.31 0.95 2.80
N PHE A 662 10.49 -0.14 2.04
CA PHE A 662 9.93 -0.24 0.68
C PHE A 662 9.36 -1.60 0.33
N ASP A 663 9.67 -2.65 1.10
CA ASP A 663 9.19 -4.00 0.80
C ASP A 663 9.20 -4.91 2.05
N GLY A 664 8.58 -6.10 1.93
CA GLY A 664 8.70 -7.22 2.85
C GLY A 664 9.39 -8.42 2.19
N ASN A 665 9.71 -9.46 2.96
CA ASN A 665 10.35 -10.67 2.42
C ASN A 665 9.36 -11.79 2.04
N TRP A 666 9.75 -12.56 1.02
CA TRP A 666 8.95 -13.59 0.37
C TRP A 666 8.43 -14.67 1.32
N GLU A 667 9.26 -15.10 2.29
CA GLU A 667 8.94 -16.19 3.19
C GLU A 667 7.83 -15.85 4.19
N ALA A 668 7.46 -14.57 4.32
CA ALA A 668 6.51 -14.08 5.30
C ALA A 668 5.34 -13.28 4.69
N MET A 669 5.06 -13.44 3.40
CA MET A 669 3.99 -12.68 2.72
C MET A 669 2.57 -12.91 3.27
N SER A 670 2.33 -13.88 4.17
CA SER A 670 1.08 -13.98 4.93
C SER A 670 0.99 -12.96 6.07
N SER A 671 1.93 -12.01 6.13
CA SER A 671 2.08 -11.01 7.18
C SER A 671 0.91 -10.05 7.28
N ASP A 672 -0.10 -10.07 6.43
CA ASP A 672 -1.32 -9.29 6.67
C ASP A 672 -2.31 -10.06 7.55
N ILE A 673 -2.18 -11.40 7.61
CA ILE A 673 -3.10 -12.30 8.32
C ILE A 673 -2.48 -12.80 9.62
N LEU A 674 -1.19 -13.15 9.59
CA LEU A 674 -0.44 -13.65 10.75
C LEU A 674 1.03 -13.25 10.65
N TYR A 675 1.52 -12.57 11.68
CA TYR A 675 2.92 -12.16 11.80
C TYR A 675 3.76 -13.38 12.18
N GLU A 676 4.92 -13.55 11.54
CA GLU A 676 5.79 -14.72 11.72
C GLU A 676 7.17 -14.26 12.23
N PRO A 677 7.38 -14.15 13.56
CA PRO A 677 8.54 -13.46 14.14
C PRO A 677 9.91 -13.96 13.67
N LYS A 678 10.00 -15.26 13.34
CA LYS A 678 11.25 -15.90 12.88
C LYS A 678 11.60 -15.57 11.43
N MET A 679 10.61 -15.22 10.61
CA MET A 679 10.78 -15.08 9.15
C MET A 679 10.52 -13.66 8.66
N GLN A 680 9.59 -12.93 9.27
CA GLN A 680 9.11 -11.67 8.73
C GLN A 680 10.13 -10.57 8.91
N ARG A 681 10.45 -9.89 7.81
CA ARG A 681 11.40 -8.79 7.76
C ARG A 681 10.85 -7.67 6.88
N THR A 682 10.95 -6.45 7.39
CA THR A 682 10.83 -5.22 6.62
C THR A 682 12.14 -4.97 5.89
N ILE A 683 12.09 -4.69 4.60
CA ILE A 683 13.23 -4.32 3.77
C ILE A 683 13.25 -2.78 3.64
N GLY A 684 14.38 -2.18 3.98
CA GLY A 684 14.61 -0.75 3.88
C GLY A 684 15.83 -0.41 3.02
N VAL A 685 15.76 0.70 2.28
CA VAL A 685 16.93 1.29 1.60
C VAL A 685 17.74 2.07 2.62
N ASP A 686 19.07 1.86 2.64
CA ASP A 686 19.97 2.56 3.56
C ASP A 686 20.04 4.05 3.18
N VAL A 687 19.83 4.93 4.17
CA VAL A 687 19.88 6.38 3.94
C VAL A 687 21.24 6.83 3.42
N ARG A 688 22.33 6.12 3.77
CA ARG A 688 23.68 6.41 3.24
C ARG A 688 23.75 6.18 1.73
N TYR A 689 23.06 5.15 1.22
CA TYR A 689 22.95 4.91 -0.22
C TYR A 689 22.13 6.00 -0.91
N ILE A 690 21.00 6.41 -0.30
CA ILE A 690 20.19 7.53 -0.80
C ILE A 690 21.05 8.79 -0.96
N LEU A 691 21.77 9.17 0.10
CA LEU A 691 22.61 10.37 0.09
C LEU A 691 23.79 10.25 -0.87
N PHE A 692 24.42 9.08 -0.97
CA PHE A 692 25.46 8.80 -1.94
C PHE A 692 24.96 8.98 -3.38
N MET A 693 23.77 8.45 -3.70
CA MET A 693 23.18 8.57 -5.02
C MET A 693 22.83 10.03 -5.35
N ILE A 694 22.31 10.80 -4.40
CA ILE A 694 22.04 12.24 -4.59
C ILE A 694 23.35 13.02 -4.82
N GLU A 695 24.35 12.80 -3.98
CA GLU A 695 25.60 13.58 -4.01
C GLU A 695 26.52 13.19 -5.18
N LYS A 696 26.81 11.89 -5.33
CA LYS A 696 27.85 11.39 -6.24
C LYS A 696 27.32 11.11 -7.64
N TYR A 697 26.16 10.44 -7.76
CA TYR A 697 25.54 10.20 -9.07
C TYR A 697 24.79 11.43 -9.57
N GLY A 698 23.89 11.96 -8.73
CA GLY A 698 23.09 13.14 -9.03
C GLY A 698 23.89 14.43 -9.18
N LYS A 699 25.10 14.49 -8.59
CA LYS A 699 25.90 15.73 -8.46
C LYS A 699 25.10 16.86 -7.80
N ALA A 700 24.20 16.51 -6.88
CA ALA A 700 23.25 17.42 -6.25
C ALA A 700 23.66 17.76 -4.81
N GLY A 701 24.90 18.22 -4.63
CA GLY A 701 25.44 18.59 -3.31
C GLY A 701 24.67 19.71 -2.62
N ASN A 702 23.96 20.54 -3.37
CA ASN A 702 23.03 21.56 -2.84
C ASN A 702 21.89 20.92 -2.02
N LEU A 703 21.33 19.79 -2.48
CA LEU A 703 20.29 19.09 -1.74
C LEU A 703 20.84 18.54 -0.42
N ILE A 704 22.08 18.03 -0.43
CA ILE A 704 22.73 17.50 0.78
C ILE A 704 22.97 18.59 1.84
N GLN A 705 23.28 19.81 1.42
CA GLN A 705 23.47 20.95 2.33
C GLN A 705 22.19 21.38 3.05
N GLU A 706 21.03 21.07 2.47
CA GLU A 706 19.71 21.38 3.04
C GLU A 706 19.30 20.41 4.16
N LEU A 707 19.91 19.23 4.19
CA LEU A 707 19.53 18.13 5.08
C LEU A 707 20.03 18.34 6.51
N LYS A 708 19.24 17.85 7.46
CA LYS A 708 19.61 17.84 8.87
C LYS A 708 20.39 16.58 9.23
N LEU A 709 21.71 16.59 9.08
CA LEU A 709 22.57 15.48 9.52
C LEU A 709 22.77 15.50 11.05
N ALA A 710 22.65 14.34 11.71
CA ALA A 710 22.80 14.20 13.16
C ALA A 710 24.27 14.36 13.61
N ASN A 711 25.21 13.81 12.84
CA ASN A 711 26.66 13.92 13.01
C ASN A 711 27.27 14.31 11.65
N PRO A 712 27.44 15.62 11.36
CA PRO A 712 27.80 16.12 10.03
C PRO A 712 29.24 15.85 9.58
#